data_AF-A0A7C2KYI2-F1
#
_entry.id   AF-A0A7C2KYI2-F1
#
_cell.length_a   1.000
_cell.length_b   1.000
_cell.length_c   1.000
_cell.angle_alpha   90.00
_cell.angle_beta   90.00
_cell.angle_gamma   90.00
#
_symmetry.space_group_name_H-M   'P 1'
#
loop_
_entity.id
_entity.type
_entity.pdbx_description
1 polymer ?
#
loop_
_entity_poly.entity_id
_entity_poly.type
_entity_poly.pdbx_seq_one_letter_code
_entity_poly.pdbx_strand_id
1 'polypeptide(L)'
;MNRQPQDDANDGPVEAPGPSQAGAQIAILAAALSGEVFMRAPVRRRFGAAPVMGRFSRAMTGPARIPGAQATLDTAGAAQRRRSLRHRRATLGPLSHGPLTLALALLGAATPCLGSGLGPAWSTATGQEPTAATEAGRYLSVDCAACHTPQAEQLGASVHHAAVRCPECHGGEWEYALTFEQRRQYLSESATQPSPAPRPAFDHGESFRGKTPRAGVPELCGTCHSDIERMNPYGLRTDQLAGYWVSGHGKRLRLFGDDRVAVCTDCHGSHDTLSKENAHSRTYFRNIPDTCGRCHADPELMGAYSLPAEIVPQYRASIHGRNVLERGDAGSPNCATCHGSHAAAPPGVAEVGHVCGQCHRQVEEYLLASVHGRIAVLARCTGCHGPGGDPRNHQIEKATPPPQMLVDAYAALRAQSAGDPAGLQVRFVEQVDSLPVGLRFDQVCWNCHGPGRSGAHAEFFRSSDQAARERGQELTAVLRAAQFAYARTAERVARISRGVLLVRDEAVRAEDARTELMALQTFMHTVNRAEIVDRSEKVKAICQEIDASLEQKETELAWRTRALLPVWAFLALFAAMMYRKYTLLRAAHVRPAEVPLPVLPSPGRRRMLDLSLRVLGAATCLALLWPAVVYVLPARKRGGGSETVGVGKAEGWEVWDARKVAVAGKPVVVVRVEDGFRAFSLVCTHLGCIVRWNRERREFECPCHAAHFDANGQVVSGPPPRPLAQYAVNVAQGEVIVKGSGAG
;
A
#
# COMPACT_ATOMS: atom_id res chain seq x y z
N MET A 1 49.19 -20.51 30.14
CA MET A 1 50.32 -21.43 29.85
C MET A 1 51.42 -20.62 29.20
N ASN A 2 52.63 -20.80 29.72
CA ASN A 2 53.86 -20.05 29.50
C ASN A 2 54.45 -20.27 28.09
N ARG A 3 55.00 -19.23 27.44
CA ARG A 3 56.26 -19.23 26.65
C ARG A 3 56.46 -17.95 25.81
N GLN A 4 57.42 -17.14 26.23
CA GLN A 4 58.40 -16.45 25.36
C GLN A 4 59.46 -17.50 24.88
N PRO A 5 60.50 -17.23 24.04
CA PRO A 5 61.16 -15.93 23.72
C PRO A 5 61.78 -15.72 22.30
N GLN A 6 62.42 -14.54 22.11
CA GLN A 6 63.65 -14.21 21.32
C GLN A 6 63.64 -14.33 19.79
N ASP A 7 64.44 -13.62 19.00
CA ASP A 7 65.21 -12.35 18.94
C ASP A 7 65.79 -12.37 17.50
N ASP A 8 66.02 -11.23 16.85
CA ASP A 8 67.22 -10.99 16.02
C ASP A 8 67.14 -9.61 15.33
N ALA A 9 68.18 -8.83 15.58
CA ALA A 9 68.45 -7.51 15.02
C ALA A 9 69.21 -7.62 13.68
N ASN A 10 69.01 -6.64 12.79
CA ASN A 10 70.08 -6.26 11.87
C ASN A 10 69.96 -4.79 11.46
N ASP A 11 71.03 -4.03 11.74
CA ASP A 11 71.25 -2.63 11.42
C ASP A 11 71.83 -2.47 10.00
N GLY A 12 71.49 -1.34 9.35
CA GLY A 12 72.16 -0.85 8.13
C GLY A 12 71.54 0.47 7.63
N PRO A 13 72.32 1.53 7.33
CA PRO A 13 71.84 2.91 7.34
C PRO A 13 71.28 3.38 5.99
N VAL A 14 70.30 4.28 6.02
CA VAL A 14 69.79 4.99 4.83
C VAL A 14 70.02 6.50 5.03
N GLU A 15 70.82 7.09 4.14
CA GLU A 15 71.00 8.53 4.01
C GLU A 15 69.74 9.22 3.47
N ALA A 16 69.50 10.45 3.96
CA ALA A 16 68.39 11.32 3.65
C ALA A 16 68.45 11.94 2.23
N PRO A 17 67.31 12.45 1.72
CA PRO A 17 67.26 13.90 1.57
C PRO A 17 65.90 14.56 1.89
N GLY A 18 65.98 15.76 2.50
CA GLY A 18 65.14 16.93 2.17
C GLY A 18 63.80 17.15 2.92
N PRO A 19 63.64 18.27 3.67
CA PRO A 19 62.36 18.64 4.28
C PRO A 19 61.44 19.38 3.30
N SER A 20 60.25 18.83 3.04
CA SER A 20 59.18 19.54 2.33
C SER A 20 58.30 20.34 3.30
N GLN A 21 58.13 21.61 2.96
CA GLN A 21 57.45 22.70 3.63
C GLN A 21 56.04 22.38 4.17
N ALA A 22 55.93 22.18 5.47
CA ALA A 22 54.72 22.47 6.25
C ALA A 22 54.89 23.88 6.82
N GLY A 23 54.28 24.89 6.18
CA GLY A 23 54.49 26.27 6.60
C GLY A 23 53.78 27.32 5.74
N ALA A 24 52.52 27.12 5.37
CA ALA A 24 51.60 28.19 4.96
C ALA A 24 50.21 27.62 4.68
N GLN A 25 49.34 27.54 5.71
CA GLN A 25 47.87 27.65 5.57
C GLN A 25 47.14 27.62 6.94
N ILE A 26 47.75 28.20 7.97
CA ILE A 26 47.07 28.53 9.24
C ILE A 26 47.19 30.05 9.42
N ALA A 27 46.34 30.81 8.71
CA ALA A 27 46.20 32.26 8.93
C ALA A 27 44.89 32.88 8.37
N ILE A 28 43.90 32.09 7.93
CA ILE A 28 42.60 32.64 7.47
C ILE A 28 41.46 31.76 7.99
N LEU A 29 41.25 31.71 9.30
CA LEU A 29 39.98 31.25 9.92
C LEU A 29 39.93 31.51 11.44
N ALA A 30 40.57 32.57 11.91
CA ALA A 30 40.63 32.93 13.34
C ALA A 30 40.16 34.36 13.66
N ALA A 31 39.25 34.94 12.85
CA ALA A 31 38.75 36.30 13.05
C ALA A 31 37.23 36.49 12.85
N ALA A 32 36.42 35.45 13.10
CA ALA A 32 34.96 35.55 12.98
C ALA A 32 34.15 35.00 14.18
N LEU A 33 34.80 34.67 15.29
CA LEU A 33 34.14 34.12 16.49
C LEU A 33 34.64 34.78 17.76
N SER A 34 34.31 36.06 17.92
CA SER A 34 34.37 36.75 19.21
C SER A 34 33.34 37.87 19.22
N GLY A 35 32.36 37.79 20.13
CA GLY A 35 31.40 38.87 20.36
C GLY A 35 30.07 38.41 20.97
N GLU A 36 30.05 38.33 22.30
CA GLU A 36 28.87 38.06 23.12
C GLU A 36 27.83 39.21 23.12
N VAL A 37 26.56 38.81 23.19
CA VAL A 37 25.43 39.29 24.01
C VAL A 37 25.43 40.75 24.51
N PHE A 38 24.38 41.53 24.17
CA PHE A 38 23.66 42.37 25.14
C PHE A 38 22.19 42.66 24.72
N MET A 39 21.34 42.76 25.75
CA MET A 39 19.88 42.84 25.75
C MET A 39 19.23 44.19 25.40
N ARG A 40 17.91 44.11 25.12
CA ARG A 40 16.78 45.08 25.28
C ARG A 40 16.31 45.91 24.08
N ALA A 41 15.01 45.72 23.80
CA ALA A 41 14.09 46.45 22.92
C ALA A 41 13.77 47.89 23.42
N PRO A 42 12.73 48.62 22.94
CA PRO A 42 11.89 48.56 21.72
C PRO A 42 11.76 49.94 21.01
N VAL A 43 10.80 50.09 20.06
CA VAL A 43 9.95 51.32 19.82
C VAL A 43 10.06 52.09 18.46
N ARG A 44 8.91 52.06 17.75
CA ARG A 44 8.20 53.08 16.90
C ARG A 44 8.63 53.50 15.48
N ARG A 45 7.67 53.23 14.57
CA ARG A 45 7.04 54.11 13.54
C ARG A 45 7.52 55.59 13.44
N ARG A 46 7.78 56.07 12.21
CA ARG A 46 6.94 57.00 11.41
C ARG A 46 7.69 57.64 10.20
N PHE A 47 6.99 57.66 9.05
CA PHE A 47 6.80 58.70 8.01
C PHE A 47 7.91 59.65 7.49
N GLY A 48 7.92 59.76 6.15
CA GLY A 48 8.14 60.99 5.34
C GLY A 48 9.60 61.31 5.00
N ALA A 49 9.99 61.97 3.91
CA ALA A 49 9.36 62.47 2.68
C ALA A 49 10.52 62.89 1.74
N ALA A 50 10.23 63.11 0.44
CA ALA A 50 11.16 63.57 -0.60
C ALA A 50 11.74 65.00 -0.38
N PRO A 51 12.74 65.44 -1.18
CA PRO A 51 12.51 66.38 -2.32
C PRO A 51 13.37 66.07 -3.58
N VAL A 52 12.95 66.25 -4.87
CA VAL A 52 12.81 67.48 -5.72
C VAL A 52 14.19 68.15 -6.00
N MET A 53 14.72 68.45 -7.21
CA MET A 53 14.22 68.91 -8.52
C MET A 53 15.33 68.91 -9.63
N GLY A 54 14.96 68.98 -10.92
CA GLY A 54 15.78 69.57 -12.02
C GLY A 54 15.50 68.95 -13.42
N ARG A 55 14.51 69.36 -14.22
CA ARG A 55 14.33 70.51 -15.17
C ARG A 55 14.78 70.29 -16.64
N PHE A 56 13.91 70.78 -17.55
CA PHE A 56 13.93 70.90 -19.04
C PHE A 56 13.61 69.63 -19.86
N SER A 57 12.87 69.60 -20.99
CA SER A 57 11.77 70.36 -21.64
C SER A 57 11.72 69.93 -23.14
N ARG A 58 10.55 69.50 -23.67
CA ARG A 58 9.97 69.61 -25.06
C ARG A 58 10.86 69.43 -26.32
N ALA A 59 10.42 68.97 -27.51
CA ALA A 59 9.23 68.34 -28.08
C ALA A 59 9.46 68.06 -29.60
N MET A 60 8.68 67.13 -30.19
CA MET A 60 8.23 66.97 -31.59
C MET A 60 9.19 66.59 -32.76
N THR A 61 8.87 65.47 -33.46
CA THR A 61 8.45 65.35 -34.89
C THR A 61 8.36 63.85 -35.31
N GLY A 62 7.29 63.43 -36.01
CA GLY A 62 7.16 62.11 -36.69
C GLY A 62 7.43 62.23 -38.22
N PRO A 63 6.95 61.35 -39.15
CA PRO A 63 6.34 60.00 -39.05
C PRO A 63 6.78 58.98 -40.17
N ALA A 64 6.29 57.71 -40.12
CA ALA A 64 6.03 56.81 -41.29
C ALA A 64 5.26 55.52 -40.85
N ARG A 65 3.92 55.41 -40.99
CA ARG A 65 3.06 54.66 -42.00
C ARG A 65 3.40 53.15 -42.21
N ILE A 66 2.60 52.16 -41.72
CA ILE A 66 1.28 51.55 -42.14
C ILE A 66 1.42 50.58 -43.35
N PRO A 67 0.68 49.44 -43.52
CA PRO A 67 -0.66 49.01 -42.98
C PRO A 67 -0.69 47.59 -42.36
N GLY A 68 -1.72 47.06 -41.68
CA GLY A 68 -3.20 47.14 -41.71
C GLY A 68 -3.71 45.67 -41.66
N ALA A 69 -4.80 45.23 -41.04
CA ALA A 69 -6.08 45.83 -40.74
C ALA A 69 -6.84 45.06 -39.63
N GLN A 70 -7.75 45.76 -38.95
CA GLN A 70 -8.86 45.23 -38.13
C GLN A 70 -10.06 44.89 -39.03
N ALA A 71 -10.89 43.90 -38.64
CA ALA A 71 -12.35 43.87 -38.86
C ALA A 71 -12.95 42.60 -38.19
N THR A 72 -13.76 42.74 -37.13
CA THR A 72 -15.24 42.67 -37.06
C THR A 72 -15.86 41.28 -36.94
N LEU A 73 -16.74 41.15 -35.93
CA LEU A 73 -17.76 40.13 -35.73
C LEU A 73 -18.84 40.23 -36.83
N ASP A 74 -19.22 39.11 -37.46
CA ASP A 74 -20.53 38.43 -37.24
C ASP A 74 -20.83 37.31 -38.26
N THR A 75 -21.44 36.24 -37.72
CA THR A 75 -22.40 35.28 -38.35
C THR A 75 -21.98 34.24 -39.43
N ALA A 76 -22.12 32.97 -39.00
CA ALA A 76 -22.76 31.83 -39.66
C ALA A 76 -22.14 31.13 -40.91
N GLY A 77 -21.87 29.82 -40.77
CA GLY A 77 -22.16 28.84 -41.83
C GLY A 77 -21.17 27.69 -42.05
N ALA A 78 -21.51 26.50 -41.54
CA ALA A 78 -21.20 25.14 -42.05
C ALA A 78 -19.73 24.66 -42.10
N ALA A 79 -19.36 23.40 -41.85
CA ALA A 79 -20.04 22.20 -41.36
C ALA A 79 -18.93 21.17 -41.02
N GLN A 80 -18.89 20.63 -39.81
CA GLN A 80 -18.03 19.49 -39.47
C GLN A 80 -18.90 18.29 -39.08
N ARG A 81 -18.82 17.24 -39.92
CA ARG A 81 -19.60 16.01 -39.84
C ARG A 81 -19.34 15.28 -38.52
N ARG A 82 -20.36 15.19 -37.67
CA ARG A 82 -20.45 14.20 -36.59
C ARG A 82 -21.12 12.93 -37.14
N ARG A 83 -20.42 11.79 -37.12
CA ARG A 83 -21.04 10.46 -37.27
C ARG A 83 -21.40 9.94 -35.89
N SER A 84 -22.70 9.87 -35.63
CA SER A 84 -23.30 9.22 -34.46
C SER A 84 -23.27 7.70 -34.60
N LEU A 85 -22.68 6.99 -33.65
CA LEU A 85 -22.93 5.55 -33.44
C LEU A 85 -24.00 5.41 -32.35
N ARG A 86 -25.23 5.10 -32.79
CA ARG A 86 -26.32 4.61 -31.95
C ARG A 86 -26.08 3.13 -31.65
N HIS A 87 -25.77 2.76 -30.41
CA HIS A 87 -25.95 1.38 -29.96
C HIS A 87 -27.38 1.18 -29.46
N ARG A 88 -28.11 0.30 -30.14
CA ARG A 88 -29.43 -0.20 -29.72
C ARG A 88 -29.25 -1.08 -28.49
N ARG A 89 -30.00 -0.75 -27.42
CA ARG A 89 -30.31 -1.68 -26.31
C ARG A 89 -31.31 -2.71 -26.83
N ALA A 90 -30.95 -3.99 -26.75
CA ALA A 90 -31.90 -5.10 -26.82
C ALA A 90 -32.12 -5.64 -25.41
N THR A 91 -33.39 -5.77 -25.08
CA THR A 91 -34.01 -6.20 -23.82
C THR A 91 -33.87 -7.69 -23.59
N LEU A 92 -33.51 -8.11 -22.38
CA LEU A 92 -33.77 -9.46 -21.87
C LEU A 92 -34.49 -9.33 -20.52
N GLY A 93 -35.72 -9.84 -20.48
CA GLY A 93 -36.54 -9.96 -19.27
C GLY A 93 -36.21 -11.21 -18.46
N PRO A 94 -36.72 -11.33 -17.22
CA PRO A 94 -36.31 -12.34 -16.25
C PRO A 94 -37.22 -13.57 -16.29
N LEU A 95 -36.70 -14.75 -15.92
CA LEU A 95 -37.53 -15.91 -15.60
C LEU A 95 -37.13 -16.55 -14.26
N SER A 96 -38.18 -16.88 -13.52
CA SER A 96 -38.26 -17.34 -12.14
C SER A 96 -38.34 -18.86 -12.01
N HIS A 97 -38.07 -19.33 -10.79
CA HIS A 97 -38.08 -20.67 -10.18
C HIS A 97 -39.05 -21.76 -10.70
N GLY A 98 -38.60 -23.03 -10.64
CA GLY A 98 -39.45 -24.22 -10.42
C GLY A 98 -38.84 -25.56 -10.88
N PRO A 99 -39.14 -26.73 -10.25
CA PRO A 99 -38.15 -27.81 -10.02
C PRO A 99 -38.46 -29.20 -10.64
N LEU A 100 -37.50 -30.14 -10.43
CA LEU A 100 -37.62 -31.63 -10.45
C LEU A 100 -37.82 -32.36 -11.81
N THR A 101 -36.84 -33.18 -12.22
CA THR A 101 -36.87 -34.67 -12.17
C THR A 101 -35.72 -35.34 -12.94
N LEU A 102 -35.30 -36.50 -12.40
CA LEU A 102 -34.33 -37.51 -12.88
C LEU A 102 -34.60 -38.01 -14.33
N ALA A 103 -33.55 -38.31 -15.11
CA ALA A 103 -33.28 -39.65 -15.69
C ALA A 103 -32.05 -39.67 -16.63
N LEU A 104 -31.32 -40.80 -16.57
CA LEU A 104 -30.14 -41.20 -17.35
C LEU A 104 -30.37 -41.26 -18.88
N ALA A 105 -29.32 -41.02 -19.68
CA ALA A 105 -28.57 -42.06 -20.43
C ALA A 105 -27.75 -41.51 -21.63
N LEU A 106 -26.44 -41.76 -21.57
CA LEU A 106 -25.52 -42.29 -22.60
C LEU A 106 -25.35 -41.66 -24.01
N LEU A 107 -24.05 -41.47 -24.31
CA LEU A 107 -23.33 -41.61 -25.59
C LEU A 107 -23.48 -40.53 -26.68
N GLY A 108 -22.33 -40.05 -27.17
CA GLY A 108 -22.25 -39.50 -28.54
C GLY A 108 -21.21 -38.41 -28.79
N ALA A 109 -19.97 -38.83 -29.02
CA ALA A 109 -18.96 -38.28 -29.94
C ALA A 109 -18.93 -36.78 -30.30
N ALA A 110 -17.77 -36.18 -30.00
CA ALA A 110 -17.29 -34.94 -30.61
C ALA A 110 -16.90 -35.15 -32.09
N THR A 111 -17.32 -34.21 -32.95
CA THR A 111 -16.75 -33.98 -34.29
C THR A 111 -16.48 -32.48 -34.46
N PRO A 112 -15.30 -32.08 -34.98
CA PRO A 112 -14.98 -30.68 -35.26
C PRO A 112 -15.32 -30.31 -36.71
N CYS A 113 -15.82 -29.10 -36.91
CA CYS A 113 -16.07 -28.50 -38.23
C CYS A 113 -14.82 -27.80 -38.79
N LEU A 114 -14.51 -28.15 -40.04
CA LEU A 114 -13.74 -27.43 -41.06
C LEU A 114 -14.25 -25.98 -41.20
N GLY A 115 -13.53 -24.96 -41.69
CA GLY A 115 -12.28 -24.89 -42.46
C GLY A 115 -12.43 -23.71 -43.45
N SER A 116 -11.39 -22.89 -43.62
CA SER A 116 -11.15 -22.09 -44.84
C SER A 116 -9.81 -21.34 -44.74
N GLY A 117 -8.76 -21.99 -45.23
CA GLY A 117 -7.51 -21.36 -45.67
C GLY A 117 -7.43 -21.44 -47.18
N LEU A 118 -7.13 -20.32 -47.82
CA LEU A 118 -6.79 -20.23 -49.25
C LEU A 118 -5.27 -20.42 -49.38
N GLY A 119 -4.86 -21.45 -50.12
CA GLY A 119 -3.50 -21.69 -50.60
C GLY A 119 -3.57 -22.53 -51.88
N PRO A 120 -2.73 -22.29 -52.89
CA PRO A 120 -2.98 -22.73 -54.26
C PRO A 120 -2.67 -24.21 -54.49
N ALA A 121 -3.42 -24.78 -55.43
CA ALA A 121 -3.45 -26.17 -55.84
C ALA A 121 -2.14 -26.67 -56.47
N TRP A 122 -1.65 -27.81 -56.01
CA TRP A 122 -0.71 -28.66 -56.76
C TRP A 122 -1.41 -29.94 -57.21
N SER A 123 -1.32 -30.20 -58.51
CA SER A 123 -1.89 -31.33 -59.24
C SER A 123 -1.23 -32.66 -58.88
N THR A 124 -2.05 -33.70 -58.72
CA THR A 124 -1.62 -35.10 -58.65
C THR A 124 -1.13 -35.59 -60.02
N ALA A 125 0.17 -35.80 -60.15
CA ALA A 125 0.76 -36.62 -61.21
C ALA A 125 1.16 -37.98 -60.63
N THR A 126 0.80 -38.99 -61.41
CA THR A 126 0.91 -40.44 -61.22
C THR A 126 2.28 -40.96 -60.83
N GLY A 127 2.27 -42.13 -60.17
CA GLY A 127 3.44 -42.83 -59.65
C GLY A 127 4.52 -43.11 -60.69
N GLN A 128 5.73 -42.70 -60.32
CA GLN A 128 6.99 -43.28 -60.77
C GLN A 128 7.99 -43.01 -59.64
N GLU A 129 8.53 -44.08 -59.04
CA GLU A 129 9.63 -43.94 -58.09
C GLU A 129 10.81 -43.22 -58.78
N PRO A 130 11.40 -42.18 -58.18
CA PRO A 130 12.55 -41.53 -58.78
C PRO A 130 13.75 -42.48 -58.66
N THR A 131 14.28 -42.88 -59.81
CA THR A 131 15.59 -43.53 -59.91
C THR A 131 16.67 -42.66 -59.26
N ALA A 132 17.63 -43.28 -58.59
CA ALA A 132 18.69 -42.70 -57.74
C ALA A 132 19.62 -41.62 -58.38
N ALA A 133 19.33 -41.12 -59.58
CA ALA A 133 20.14 -40.13 -60.30
C ALA A 133 19.53 -38.71 -60.33
N THR A 134 18.31 -38.47 -59.81
CA THR A 134 17.67 -37.14 -59.79
C THR A 134 17.50 -36.49 -58.41
N GLU A 135 18.02 -37.11 -57.33
CA GLU A 135 17.95 -36.56 -55.97
C GLU A 135 19.13 -35.66 -55.56
N ALA A 136 20.20 -35.59 -56.36
CA ALA A 136 21.45 -34.93 -56.01
C ALA A 136 21.42 -33.38 -55.98
N GLY A 137 20.24 -32.73 -56.07
CA GLY A 137 20.15 -31.27 -56.25
C GLY A 137 18.99 -30.55 -55.57
N ARG A 138 18.18 -31.21 -54.72
CA ARG A 138 17.16 -30.49 -53.93
C ARG A 138 17.79 -29.90 -52.68
N TYR A 139 18.19 -28.63 -52.77
CA TYR A 139 18.46 -27.81 -51.59
C TYR A 139 17.14 -27.59 -50.82
N LEU A 140 17.10 -27.97 -49.56
CA LEU A 140 16.03 -27.55 -48.66
C LEU A 140 16.53 -26.32 -47.89
N SER A 141 15.73 -25.25 -47.88
CA SER A 141 16.02 -24.10 -47.03
C SER A 141 15.80 -24.47 -45.57
N VAL A 142 16.78 -24.14 -44.75
CA VAL A 142 16.78 -24.37 -43.31
C VAL A 142 17.11 -23.05 -42.63
N ASP A 143 16.30 -22.65 -41.67
CA ASP A 143 16.52 -21.44 -40.89
C ASP A 143 17.37 -21.73 -39.63
N CYS A 144 17.70 -20.69 -38.89
CA CYS A 144 18.45 -20.83 -37.64
C CYS A 144 17.70 -21.71 -36.61
N ALA A 145 16.37 -21.70 -36.61
CA ALA A 145 15.55 -22.35 -35.58
C ALA A 145 15.56 -23.88 -35.69
N ALA A 146 15.65 -24.40 -36.92
CA ALA A 146 15.80 -25.82 -37.17
C ALA A 146 17.09 -26.41 -36.56
N CYS A 147 18.20 -25.65 -36.59
CA CYS A 147 19.49 -26.10 -36.03
C CYS A 147 19.69 -25.72 -34.56
N HIS A 148 19.09 -24.60 -34.11
CA HIS A 148 19.22 -24.04 -32.76
C HIS A 148 17.89 -24.07 -32.00
N THR A 149 17.27 -25.25 -31.95
CA THR A 149 15.93 -25.44 -31.38
C THR A 149 15.77 -24.88 -29.97
N PRO A 150 16.69 -25.10 -29.01
CA PRO A 150 16.53 -24.54 -27.66
C PRO A 150 16.53 -23.01 -27.63
N GLN A 151 17.37 -22.36 -28.43
CA GLN A 151 17.43 -20.90 -28.53
C GLN A 151 16.19 -20.35 -29.24
N ALA A 152 15.70 -21.06 -30.25
CA ALA A 152 14.49 -20.69 -30.97
C ALA A 152 13.23 -20.81 -30.10
N GLU A 153 13.14 -21.84 -29.25
CA GLU A 153 12.07 -21.98 -28.26
C GLU A 153 12.09 -20.83 -27.24
N GLN A 154 13.28 -20.47 -26.75
CA GLN A 154 13.44 -19.33 -25.83
C GLN A 154 13.03 -18.01 -26.49
N LEU A 155 13.52 -17.74 -27.71
CA LEU A 155 13.15 -16.55 -28.47
C LEU A 155 11.65 -16.53 -28.76
N GLY A 156 11.05 -17.68 -29.08
CA GLY A 156 9.61 -17.87 -29.28
C GLY A 156 8.78 -17.47 -28.07
N ALA A 157 9.28 -17.69 -26.86
CA ALA A 157 8.63 -17.28 -25.61
C ALA A 157 8.91 -15.81 -25.22
N SER A 158 9.89 -15.16 -25.85
CA SER A 158 10.28 -13.78 -25.55
C SER A 158 9.30 -12.75 -26.11
N VAL A 159 9.37 -11.51 -25.59
CA VAL A 159 8.66 -10.35 -26.17
C VAL A 159 9.16 -9.98 -27.57
N HIS A 160 10.35 -10.45 -27.94
CA HIS A 160 10.98 -10.15 -29.22
C HIS A 160 10.52 -11.06 -30.35
N HIS A 161 9.91 -12.22 -30.08
CA HIS A 161 9.54 -13.19 -31.13
C HIS A 161 8.70 -12.58 -32.27
N ALA A 162 7.82 -11.62 -31.95
CA ALA A 162 6.93 -11.02 -32.93
C ALA A 162 7.67 -10.09 -33.92
N ALA A 163 8.79 -9.48 -33.49
CA ALA A 163 9.41 -8.34 -34.16
C ALA A 163 10.90 -8.50 -34.47
N VAL A 164 11.55 -9.52 -33.90
CA VAL A 164 12.98 -9.78 -34.07
C VAL A 164 13.20 -11.23 -34.49
N ARG A 165 14.25 -11.44 -35.29
CA ARG A 165 14.70 -12.73 -35.78
C ARG A 165 16.20 -12.89 -35.52
N CYS A 166 16.70 -14.13 -35.57
CA CYS A 166 18.09 -14.43 -35.20
C CYS A 166 19.14 -13.59 -35.95
N PRO A 167 19.03 -13.38 -37.28
CA PRO A 167 20.03 -12.60 -38.03
C PRO A 167 20.10 -11.13 -37.65
N GLU A 168 19.02 -10.55 -37.10
CA GLU A 168 19.04 -9.15 -36.68
C GLU A 168 19.95 -8.91 -35.46
N CYS A 169 20.16 -9.93 -34.63
CA CYS A 169 21.07 -9.87 -33.48
C CYS A 169 22.45 -10.46 -33.80
N HIS A 170 22.49 -11.59 -34.50
CA HIS A 170 23.70 -12.39 -34.71
C HIS A 170 24.31 -12.22 -36.10
N GLY A 171 23.64 -11.56 -37.04
CA GLY A 171 24.00 -11.59 -38.46
C GLY A 171 23.81 -12.98 -39.07
N GLY A 172 24.39 -13.21 -40.24
CA GLY A 172 24.23 -14.45 -41.02
C GLY A 172 23.05 -14.37 -41.98
N GLU A 173 22.84 -15.46 -42.71
CA GLU A 173 21.76 -15.57 -43.68
C GLU A 173 20.41 -15.92 -43.03
N TRP A 174 19.33 -15.47 -43.67
CA TRP A 174 17.96 -15.77 -43.24
C TRP A 174 17.58 -17.23 -43.43
N GLU A 175 18.08 -17.83 -44.50
CA GLU A 175 17.89 -19.24 -44.83
C GLU A 175 19.19 -19.80 -45.41
N TYR A 176 19.51 -21.04 -45.04
CA TYR A 176 20.65 -21.78 -45.56
C TYR A 176 20.18 -22.90 -46.48
N ALA A 177 20.78 -22.97 -47.66
CA ALA A 177 20.53 -24.04 -48.63
C ALA A 177 21.37 -25.27 -48.26
N LEU A 178 20.75 -26.27 -47.64
CA LEU A 178 21.42 -27.53 -47.30
C LEU A 178 21.09 -28.62 -48.30
N THR A 179 22.11 -29.39 -48.70
CA THR A 179 21.89 -30.67 -49.38
C THR A 179 21.21 -31.66 -48.44
N PHE A 180 20.58 -32.69 -48.99
CA PHE A 180 19.90 -33.73 -48.21
C PHE A 180 20.83 -34.42 -47.20
N GLU A 181 22.09 -34.65 -47.57
CA GLU A 181 23.09 -35.26 -46.70
C GLU A 181 23.50 -34.34 -45.56
N GLN A 182 23.76 -33.05 -45.83
CA GLN A 182 24.06 -32.05 -44.81
C GLN A 182 22.90 -31.89 -43.83
N ARG A 183 21.66 -31.84 -44.33
CA ARG A 183 20.47 -31.78 -43.47
C ARG A 183 20.38 -32.98 -42.54
N ARG A 184 20.61 -34.20 -43.05
CA ARG A 184 20.65 -35.40 -42.23
C ARG A 184 21.77 -35.31 -41.18
N GLN A 185 22.96 -34.83 -41.56
CA GLN A 185 24.09 -34.73 -40.64
C GLN A 185 23.88 -33.72 -39.51
N TYR A 186 23.23 -32.58 -39.80
CA TYR A 186 23.01 -31.51 -38.83
C TYR A 186 21.71 -31.64 -38.04
N LEU A 187 20.65 -32.18 -38.66
CA LEU A 187 19.30 -32.27 -38.09
C LEU A 187 18.88 -33.71 -37.73
N SER A 188 19.71 -34.74 -37.89
CA SER A 188 19.29 -36.12 -37.55
C SER A 188 18.85 -36.22 -36.09
N GLU A 189 17.55 -36.41 -35.93
CA GLU A 189 16.86 -36.76 -34.70
C GLU A 189 17.22 -38.22 -34.33
N SER A 190 18.07 -38.37 -33.31
CA SER A 190 17.90 -39.48 -32.37
C SER A 190 18.27 -38.96 -30.99
N ALA A 191 17.24 -38.58 -30.25
CA ALA A 191 17.32 -38.17 -28.85
C ALA A 191 17.72 -39.32 -27.89
N THR A 192 18.25 -40.44 -28.40
CA THR A 192 18.63 -41.61 -27.59
C THR A 192 20.06 -42.10 -27.84
N GLN A 193 20.83 -41.53 -28.77
CA GLN A 193 22.26 -41.84 -28.87
C GLN A 193 23.09 -40.58 -29.16
N PRO A 194 24.10 -40.24 -28.32
CA PRO A 194 25.07 -39.22 -28.68
C PRO A 194 25.80 -39.69 -29.94
N SER A 195 25.72 -38.89 -31.02
CA SER A 195 26.49 -39.16 -32.24
C SER A 195 27.99 -39.20 -31.87
N PRO A 196 28.72 -40.29 -32.19
CA PRO A 196 30.13 -40.45 -31.79
C PRO A 196 31.10 -39.57 -32.60
N ALA A 197 30.62 -38.85 -33.62
CA ALA A 197 31.44 -37.93 -34.42
C ALA A 197 31.12 -36.47 -34.08
N PRO A 198 32.13 -35.60 -33.88
CA PRO A 198 31.89 -34.16 -33.77
C PRO A 198 31.19 -33.68 -35.05
N ARG A 199 30.12 -32.90 -34.89
CA ARG A 199 29.44 -32.26 -36.03
C ARG A 199 30.47 -31.38 -36.75
N PRO A 200 30.58 -31.45 -38.09
CA PRO A 200 31.48 -30.57 -38.82
C PRO A 200 31.09 -29.11 -38.59
N ALA A 201 32.06 -28.20 -38.60
CA ALA A 201 31.78 -26.77 -38.51
C ALA A 201 30.81 -26.36 -39.63
N PHE A 202 29.78 -25.60 -39.28
CA PHE A 202 28.83 -25.04 -40.23
C PHE A 202 29.25 -23.61 -40.57
N ASP A 203 29.29 -23.29 -41.86
CA ASP A 203 29.56 -21.93 -42.32
C ASP A 203 28.26 -21.11 -42.27
N HIS A 204 28.28 -20.05 -41.45
CA HIS A 204 27.13 -19.18 -41.24
C HIS A 204 27.16 -17.94 -42.16
N GLY A 205 28.12 -17.89 -43.09
CA GLY A 205 28.30 -16.77 -44.02
C GLY A 205 29.06 -15.60 -43.40
N GLU A 206 29.52 -14.69 -44.27
CA GLU A 206 30.40 -13.57 -43.90
C GLU A 206 29.73 -12.53 -42.98
N SER A 207 28.40 -12.45 -43.03
CA SER A 207 27.63 -11.50 -42.22
C SER A 207 27.42 -11.97 -40.78
N PHE A 208 27.77 -13.22 -40.45
CA PHE A 208 27.58 -13.80 -39.13
C PHE A 208 28.60 -13.26 -38.11
N ARG A 209 28.08 -12.63 -37.06
CA ARG A 209 28.84 -11.99 -35.98
C ARG A 209 29.00 -12.90 -34.77
N GLY A 210 28.27 -14.02 -34.73
CA GLY A 210 28.30 -14.96 -33.62
C GLY A 210 27.68 -14.39 -32.33
N LYS A 211 28.11 -14.95 -31.20
CA LYS A 211 27.67 -14.49 -29.88
C LYS A 211 28.35 -13.17 -29.54
N THR A 212 27.56 -12.11 -29.36
CA THR A 212 28.05 -10.79 -28.95
C THR A 212 28.83 -10.89 -27.64
N PRO A 213 30.08 -10.37 -27.58
CA PRO A 213 30.81 -10.23 -26.34
C PRO A 213 30.02 -9.41 -25.33
N ARG A 214 30.15 -9.69 -24.03
CA ARG A 214 29.39 -9.00 -22.96
C ARG A 214 29.49 -7.48 -23.08
N ALA A 215 30.69 -6.96 -23.32
CA ALA A 215 30.93 -5.53 -23.49
C ALA A 215 30.17 -4.88 -24.67
N GLY A 216 29.84 -5.65 -25.71
CA GLY A 216 29.08 -5.17 -26.87
C GLY A 216 27.56 -5.29 -26.73
N VAL A 217 27.05 -5.98 -25.70
CA VAL A 217 25.61 -6.20 -25.49
C VAL A 217 24.83 -4.87 -25.38
N PRO A 218 25.28 -3.86 -24.59
CA PRO A 218 24.54 -2.61 -24.48
C PRO A 218 24.33 -1.90 -25.82
N GLU A 219 25.38 -1.79 -26.64
CA GLU A 219 25.28 -1.15 -27.95
C GLU A 219 24.42 -1.96 -28.91
N LEU A 220 24.51 -3.29 -28.91
CA LEU A 220 23.66 -4.15 -29.74
C LEU A 220 22.17 -3.93 -29.41
N CYS A 221 21.79 -4.00 -28.14
CA CYS A 221 20.41 -3.72 -27.72
C CYS A 221 20.03 -2.26 -28.07
N GLY A 222 20.97 -1.35 -27.90
CA GLY A 222 20.89 0.08 -28.18
C GLY A 222 20.50 0.43 -29.60
N THR A 223 20.92 -0.38 -30.59
CA THR A 223 20.59 -0.16 -32.01
C THR A 223 19.08 -0.03 -32.28
N CYS A 224 18.27 -0.69 -31.46
CA CYS A 224 16.81 -0.64 -31.54
C CYS A 224 16.21 0.10 -30.35
N HIS A 225 16.69 -0.19 -29.12
CA HIS A 225 16.11 0.37 -27.88
C HIS A 225 16.53 1.81 -27.60
N SER A 226 17.32 2.44 -28.47
CA SER A 226 17.58 3.89 -28.47
C SER A 226 16.95 4.60 -29.67
N ASP A 227 16.26 3.88 -30.54
CA ASP A 227 15.60 4.41 -31.74
C ASP A 227 14.12 4.67 -31.46
N ILE A 228 13.73 5.94 -31.54
CA ILE A 228 12.36 6.39 -31.24
C ILE A 228 11.39 5.85 -32.29
N GLU A 229 11.77 5.83 -33.56
CA GLU A 229 10.88 5.39 -34.64
C GLU A 229 10.61 3.89 -34.51
N ARG A 230 11.63 3.10 -34.14
CA ARG A 230 11.48 1.65 -33.95
C ARG A 230 10.71 1.31 -32.67
N MET A 231 10.86 2.07 -31.59
CA MET A 231 10.24 1.78 -30.28
C MET A 231 8.86 2.41 -30.06
N ASN A 232 8.53 3.50 -30.76
CA ASN A 232 7.26 4.21 -30.61
C ASN A 232 6.01 3.31 -30.86
N PRO A 233 5.99 2.39 -31.85
CA PRO A 233 4.85 1.47 -32.04
C PRO A 233 4.56 0.58 -30.82
N TYR A 234 5.56 0.36 -29.97
CA TYR A 234 5.46 -0.46 -28.75
C TYR A 234 5.26 0.38 -27.48
N GLY A 235 5.23 1.71 -27.60
CA GLY A 235 5.12 2.62 -26.46
C GLY A 235 6.32 2.55 -25.50
N LEU A 236 7.49 2.13 -25.99
CA LEU A 236 8.69 1.96 -25.18
C LEU A 236 9.54 3.23 -25.18
N ARG A 237 10.16 3.53 -24.04
CA ARG A 237 11.10 4.65 -23.89
C ARG A 237 12.48 4.28 -24.45
N THR A 238 13.17 5.24 -25.06
CA THR A 238 14.46 5.05 -25.73
C THR A 238 15.68 5.60 -25.00
N ASP A 239 15.48 6.12 -23.80
CA ASP A 239 16.55 6.66 -22.95
C ASP A 239 17.28 5.59 -22.13
N GLN A 240 16.92 4.30 -22.27
CA GLN A 240 17.44 3.25 -21.39
C GLN A 240 18.94 3.00 -21.59
N LEU A 241 19.45 3.09 -22.83
CA LEU A 241 20.89 2.97 -23.10
C LEU A 241 21.66 4.15 -22.48
N ALA A 242 21.15 5.37 -22.65
CA ALA A 242 21.75 6.55 -22.05
C ALA A 242 21.75 6.44 -20.51
N GLY A 243 20.65 5.95 -19.93
CA GLY A 243 20.55 5.62 -18.50
C GLY A 243 21.61 4.59 -18.07
N TYR A 244 21.77 3.51 -18.84
CA TYR A 244 22.78 2.49 -18.56
C TYR A 244 24.18 3.08 -18.50
N TRP A 245 24.56 3.95 -19.44
CA TRP A 245 25.90 4.52 -19.46
C TRP A 245 26.22 5.47 -18.28
N VAL A 246 25.21 6.06 -17.64
CA VAL A 246 25.40 6.85 -16.42
C VAL A 246 25.35 6.03 -15.13
N SER A 247 24.89 4.77 -15.21
CA SER A 247 24.87 3.82 -14.09
C SER A 247 26.28 3.43 -13.63
N GLY A 248 26.37 2.85 -12.43
CA GLY A 248 27.63 2.29 -11.94
C GLY A 248 28.20 1.19 -12.84
N HIS A 249 27.33 0.31 -13.36
CA HIS A 249 27.71 -0.78 -14.26
C HIS A 249 28.25 -0.25 -15.59
N GLY A 250 27.50 0.64 -16.25
CA GLY A 250 27.91 1.19 -17.55
C GLY A 250 29.19 2.03 -17.46
N LYS A 251 29.38 2.81 -16.39
CA LYS A 251 30.63 3.54 -16.16
C LYS A 251 31.82 2.60 -16.01
N ARG A 252 31.69 1.51 -15.24
CA ARG A 252 32.78 0.54 -15.09
C ARG A 252 33.12 -0.17 -16.40
N LEU A 253 32.10 -0.58 -17.14
CA LEU A 253 32.27 -1.23 -18.44
C LEU A 253 32.98 -0.29 -19.44
N ARG A 254 32.49 0.95 -19.58
CA ARG A 254 32.98 1.90 -20.58
C ARG A 254 34.36 2.46 -20.26
N LEU A 255 34.63 2.79 -18.99
CA LEU A 255 35.85 3.49 -18.58
C LEU A 255 37.01 2.53 -18.25
N PHE A 256 36.70 1.32 -17.80
CA PHE A 256 37.72 0.36 -17.33
C PHE A 256 37.70 -0.96 -18.10
N GLY A 257 36.76 -1.16 -19.04
CA GLY A 257 36.63 -2.42 -19.77
C GLY A 257 36.22 -3.61 -18.90
N ASP A 258 35.68 -3.36 -17.70
CA ASP A 258 35.32 -4.41 -16.74
C ASP A 258 33.97 -5.03 -17.13
N ASP A 259 34.00 -6.19 -17.79
CA ASP A 259 32.83 -6.89 -18.32
C ASP A 259 32.18 -7.87 -17.31
N ARG A 260 32.73 -7.94 -16.10
CA ARG A 260 32.14 -8.65 -14.95
C ARG A 260 30.92 -7.93 -14.39
N VAL A 261 30.77 -6.64 -14.69
CA VAL A 261 29.59 -5.85 -14.30
C VAL A 261 28.37 -6.24 -15.11
N ALA A 262 27.19 -5.88 -14.60
CA ALA A 262 25.93 -6.22 -15.25
C ALA A 262 25.77 -5.49 -16.60
N VAL A 263 25.30 -6.23 -17.60
CA VAL A 263 24.84 -5.74 -18.91
C VAL A 263 23.36 -6.11 -19.09
N CYS A 264 22.74 -5.64 -20.18
CA CYS A 264 21.29 -5.77 -20.41
C CYS A 264 20.75 -7.19 -20.19
N THR A 265 21.49 -8.21 -20.67
CA THR A 265 21.07 -9.62 -20.62
C THR A 265 21.12 -10.24 -19.22
N ASP A 266 21.85 -9.67 -18.27
CA ASP A 266 21.90 -10.22 -16.91
C ASP A 266 20.56 -10.00 -16.19
N CYS A 267 19.94 -8.84 -16.44
CA CYS A 267 18.63 -8.49 -15.90
C CYS A 267 17.48 -8.96 -16.79
N HIS A 268 17.61 -8.94 -18.12
CA HIS A 268 16.50 -9.25 -19.03
C HIS A 268 16.50 -10.68 -19.57
N GLY A 269 17.61 -11.41 -19.52
CA GLY A 269 17.79 -12.63 -20.32
C GLY A 269 18.33 -12.32 -21.72
N SER A 270 18.78 -13.33 -22.46
CA SER A 270 19.43 -13.17 -23.78
C SER A 270 18.53 -13.55 -24.95
N HIS A 271 17.90 -14.72 -24.86
CA HIS A 271 16.86 -15.18 -25.80
C HIS A 271 15.51 -15.33 -25.09
N ASP A 272 15.51 -15.33 -23.76
CA ASP A 272 14.36 -15.45 -22.86
C ASP A 272 13.91 -14.08 -22.31
N THR A 273 13.96 -13.02 -23.12
CA THR A 273 13.55 -11.68 -22.66
C THR A 273 12.03 -11.58 -22.52
N LEU A 274 11.56 -11.74 -21.29
CA LEU A 274 10.14 -11.68 -20.93
C LEU A 274 9.71 -10.28 -20.49
N SER A 275 8.43 -9.95 -20.69
CA SER A 275 7.87 -8.67 -20.24
C SER A 275 7.90 -8.58 -18.71
N LYS A 276 8.03 -7.35 -18.18
CA LYS A 276 8.08 -7.10 -16.73
C LYS A 276 6.77 -7.43 -16.01
N GLU A 277 5.68 -7.63 -16.75
CA GLU A 277 4.37 -8.06 -16.26
C GLU A 277 4.30 -9.60 -16.11
N ASN A 278 5.21 -10.35 -16.74
CA ASN A 278 5.28 -11.80 -16.62
C ASN A 278 5.98 -12.19 -15.31
N ALA A 279 5.33 -12.99 -14.47
CA ALA A 279 5.86 -13.45 -13.18
C ALA A 279 7.18 -14.26 -13.28
N HIS A 280 7.47 -14.87 -14.44
CA HIS A 280 8.73 -15.57 -14.71
C HIS A 280 9.85 -14.63 -15.17
N SER A 281 9.55 -13.38 -15.49
CA SER A 281 10.57 -12.40 -15.88
C SER A 281 11.47 -12.08 -14.69
N ARG A 282 12.78 -12.02 -14.94
CA ARG A 282 13.78 -11.51 -13.98
C ARG A 282 13.49 -10.06 -13.58
N THR A 283 12.83 -9.29 -14.46
CA THR A 283 12.46 -7.90 -14.20
C THR A 283 11.03 -7.74 -13.67
N TYR A 284 10.35 -8.85 -13.37
CA TYR A 284 9.07 -8.81 -12.65
C TYR A 284 9.26 -8.14 -11.29
N PHE A 285 8.30 -7.30 -10.88
CA PHE A 285 8.43 -6.43 -9.71
C PHE A 285 8.93 -7.14 -8.44
N ARG A 286 8.42 -8.35 -8.17
CA ARG A 286 8.79 -9.17 -7.01
C ARG A 286 10.15 -9.87 -7.15
N ASN A 287 10.61 -10.08 -8.39
CA ASN A 287 11.85 -10.78 -8.70
C ASN A 287 13.07 -9.85 -8.72
N ILE A 288 12.87 -8.53 -8.77
CA ILE A 288 13.95 -7.53 -8.81
C ILE A 288 14.99 -7.71 -7.69
N PRO A 289 14.61 -7.90 -6.41
CA PRO A 289 15.60 -8.13 -5.35
C PRO A 289 16.50 -9.35 -5.61
N ASP A 290 15.95 -10.41 -6.20
CA ASP A 290 16.70 -11.63 -6.53
C ASP A 290 17.58 -11.42 -7.76
N THR A 291 17.10 -10.68 -8.75
CA THR A 291 17.87 -10.31 -9.95
C THR A 291 19.10 -9.47 -9.59
N CYS A 292 18.94 -8.46 -8.73
CA CYS A 292 20.08 -7.70 -8.20
C CYS A 292 20.97 -8.58 -7.31
N GLY A 293 20.35 -9.43 -6.48
CA GLY A 293 21.03 -10.27 -5.50
C GLY A 293 21.95 -11.34 -6.08
N ARG A 294 21.79 -11.73 -7.35
CA ARG A 294 22.72 -12.63 -8.04
C ARG A 294 24.17 -12.15 -8.00
N CYS A 295 24.39 -10.83 -7.98
CA CYS A 295 25.72 -10.24 -7.90
C CYS A 295 25.89 -9.46 -6.59
N HIS A 296 24.89 -8.69 -6.15
CA HIS A 296 25.01 -7.85 -4.98
C HIS A 296 24.93 -8.58 -3.63
N ALA A 297 24.60 -9.87 -3.62
CA ALA A 297 24.71 -10.71 -2.43
C ALA A 297 25.99 -11.58 -2.41
N ASP A 298 26.84 -11.47 -3.43
CA ASP A 298 28.09 -12.21 -3.53
C ASP A 298 29.24 -11.43 -2.88
N PRO A 299 29.79 -11.90 -1.74
CA PRO A 299 30.85 -11.20 -1.02
C PRO A 299 32.18 -11.19 -1.78
N GLU A 300 32.47 -12.19 -2.61
CA GLU A 300 33.71 -12.24 -3.39
C GLU A 300 33.66 -11.22 -4.52
N LEU A 301 32.57 -11.22 -5.28
CA LEU A 301 32.37 -10.27 -6.37
C LEU A 301 32.29 -8.83 -5.85
N MET A 302 31.48 -8.57 -4.82
CA MET A 302 31.32 -7.21 -4.26
C MET A 302 32.58 -6.74 -3.53
N GLY A 303 33.33 -7.65 -2.90
CA GLY A 303 34.62 -7.36 -2.28
C GLY A 303 35.63 -6.78 -3.27
N ALA A 304 35.67 -7.30 -4.51
CA ALA A 304 36.51 -6.77 -5.59
C ALA A 304 36.17 -5.31 -5.97
N TYR A 305 34.98 -4.83 -5.63
CA TYR A 305 34.52 -3.46 -5.85
C TYR A 305 34.49 -2.61 -4.57
N SER A 306 34.94 -3.15 -3.43
CA SER A 306 34.79 -2.50 -2.11
C SER A 306 33.33 -2.16 -1.78
N LEU A 307 32.39 -3.01 -2.19
CA LEU A 307 30.97 -2.88 -1.92
C LEU A 307 30.50 -3.91 -0.87
N PRO A 308 29.55 -3.57 0.00
CA PRO A 308 28.97 -4.50 0.97
C PRO A 308 28.01 -5.49 0.28
N ALA A 309 28.15 -6.78 0.57
CA ALA A 309 27.26 -7.83 0.06
C ALA A 309 26.05 -8.09 0.98
N GLU A 310 26.10 -7.59 2.22
CA GLU A 310 25.03 -7.71 3.21
C GLU A 310 23.78 -6.88 2.89
N ILE A 311 23.83 -6.02 1.86
CA ILE A 311 22.73 -5.12 1.47
C ILE A 311 21.46 -5.87 1.06
N VAL A 312 21.59 -7.04 0.42
CA VAL A 312 20.45 -7.83 -0.03
C VAL A 312 19.76 -8.51 1.16
N PRO A 313 20.47 -9.22 2.06
CA PRO A 313 19.89 -9.66 3.34
C PRO A 313 19.24 -8.53 4.15
N GLN A 314 19.89 -7.37 4.26
CA GLN A 314 19.35 -6.20 4.95
C GLN A 314 18.02 -5.74 4.34
N TYR A 315 17.97 -5.57 3.01
CA TYR A 315 16.74 -5.21 2.31
C TYR A 315 15.63 -6.25 2.55
N ARG A 316 15.94 -7.55 2.46
CA ARG A 316 14.96 -8.62 2.69
C ARG A 316 14.36 -8.57 4.10
N ALA A 317 15.17 -8.22 5.11
CA ALA A 317 14.72 -8.05 6.50
C ALA A 317 13.92 -6.75 6.73
N SER A 318 14.05 -5.75 5.84
CA SER A 318 13.34 -4.48 5.96
C SER A 318 11.83 -4.62 5.86
N ILE A 319 11.08 -3.62 6.31
CA ILE A 319 9.63 -3.57 6.11
C ILE A 319 9.26 -3.55 4.62
N HIS A 320 10.07 -2.89 3.78
CA HIS A 320 9.84 -2.84 2.35
C HIS A 320 10.06 -4.19 1.69
N GLY A 321 11.18 -4.86 2.00
CA GLY A 321 11.50 -6.19 1.50
C GLY A 321 10.46 -7.22 1.89
N ARG A 322 10.01 -7.24 3.15
CA ARG A 322 8.94 -8.15 3.59
C ARG A 322 7.61 -7.87 2.87
N ASN A 323 7.23 -6.62 2.68
CA ASN A 323 6.01 -6.28 1.95
C ASN A 323 6.08 -6.76 0.49
N VAL A 324 7.20 -6.53 -0.21
CA VAL A 324 7.39 -6.98 -1.60
C VAL A 324 7.45 -8.51 -1.70
N LEU A 325 8.27 -9.14 -0.87
CA LEU A 325 8.62 -10.56 -1.02
C LEU A 325 7.62 -11.50 -0.34
N GLU A 326 7.08 -11.16 0.82
CA GLU A 326 6.16 -12.02 1.57
C GLU A 326 4.70 -11.72 1.20
N ARG A 327 4.34 -10.43 1.06
CA ARG A 327 2.95 -10.00 0.84
C ARG A 327 2.61 -9.73 -0.62
N GLY A 328 3.61 -9.67 -1.50
CA GLY A 328 3.41 -9.31 -2.91
C GLY A 328 2.90 -7.88 -3.09
N ASP A 329 3.19 -6.99 -2.14
CA ASP A 329 2.73 -5.60 -2.17
C ASP A 329 3.56 -4.78 -3.17
N ALA A 330 2.99 -4.58 -4.36
CA ALA A 330 3.59 -3.78 -5.42
C ALA A 330 3.68 -2.28 -5.10
N GLY A 331 3.00 -1.81 -4.04
CA GLY A 331 3.10 -0.43 -3.56
C GLY A 331 4.34 -0.18 -2.67
N SER A 332 5.02 -1.24 -2.24
CA SER A 332 6.24 -1.14 -1.42
C SER A 332 7.48 -1.08 -2.32
N PRO A 333 8.44 -0.16 -2.09
CA PRO A 333 9.58 0.02 -2.97
C PRO A 333 10.52 -1.19 -2.98
N ASN A 334 11.11 -1.48 -4.13
CA ASN A 334 12.18 -2.46 -4.32
C ASN A 334 13.51 -1.79 -4.69
N CYS A 335 14.56 -2.59 -4.94
CA CYS A 335 15.90 -2.09 -5.29
C CYS A 335 15.86 -1.07 -6.44
N ALA A 336 15.13 -1.37 -7.52
CA ALA A 336 15.04 -0.49 -8.68
C ALA A 336 14.17 0.76 -8.43
N THR A 337 13.32 0.75 -7.41
CA THR A 337 12.52 1.93 -7.02
C THR A 337 13.43 2.99 -6.40
N CYS A 338 14.40 2.58 -5.58
CA CYS A 338 15.32 3.52 -4.90
C CYS A 338 16.57 3.85 -5.74
N HIS A 339 17.09 2.89 -6.52
CA HIS A 339 18.33 3.05 -7.27
C HIS A 339 18.13 3.36 -8.76
N GLY A 340 16.89 3.24 -9.26
CA GLY A 340 16.59 3.22 -10.69
C GLY A 340 16.85 1.85 -11.33
N SER A 341 16.19 1.58 -12.47
CA SER A 341 16.34 0.30 -13.18
C SER A 341 17.48 0.32 -14.19
N HIS A 342 17.48 1.26 -15.13
CA HIS A 342 18.51 1.36 -16.18
C HIS A 342 19.61 2.37 -15.82
N ALA A 343 19.29 3.41 -15.05
CA ALA A 343 20.27 4.31 -14.46
C ALA A 343 20.71 3.87 -13.05
N ALA A 344 20.78 2.56 -12.81
CA ALA A 344 21.05 1.96 -11.50
C ALA A 344 22.29 2.59 -10.83
N ALA A 345 22.04 3.48 -9.89
CA ALA A 345 23.06 4.23 -9.19
C ALA A 345 22.71 4.32 -7.69
N PRO A 346 23.70 4.28 -6.79
CA PRO A 346 23.47 4.64 -5.40
C PRO A 346 22.90 6.07 -5.34
N PRO A 347 21.76 6.30 -4.68
CA PRO A 347 21.28 7.67 -4.48
C PRO A 347 22.36 8.45 -3.73
N GLY A 348 22.63 9.67 -4.20
CA GLY A 348 23.58 10.55 -3.52
C GLY A 348 23.12 10.83 -2.09
N VAL A 349 24.06 11.14 -1.20
CA VAL A 349 23.76 11.44 0.21
C VAL A 349 22.86 12.66 0.41
N ALA A 350 22.77 13.54 -0.58
CA ALA A 350 21.82 14.66 -0.63
C ALA A 350 20.42 14.25 -1.17
N GLU A 351 20.31 13.11 -1.84
CA GLU A 351 19.11 12.68 -2.58
C GLU A 351 18.33 11.56 -1.87
N VAL A 352 18.91 10.86 -0.88
CA VAL A 352 18.21 9.80 -0.14
C VAL A 352 16.89 10.30 0.47
N GLY A 353 16.89 11.53 1.01
CA GLY A 353 15.66 12.18 1.50
C GLY A 353 14.59 12.29 0.41
N HIS A 354 15.00 12.75 -0.78
CA HIS A 354 14.11 12.89 -1.94
C HIS A 354 13.57 11.54 -2.44
N VAL A 355 14.40 10.49 -2.47
CA VAL A 355 13.96 9.14 -2.86
C VAL A 355 12.88 8.63 -1.92
N CYS A 356 13.06 8.78 -0.61
CA CYS A 356 12.01 8.43 0.36
C CYS A 356 10.80 9.36 0.23
N GLY A 357 11.03 10.65 -0.05
CA GLY A 357 10.04 11.71 -0.23
C GLY A 357 9.06 11.50 -1.39
N GLN A 358 9.43 10.73 -2.41
CA GLN A 358 8.52 10.36 -3.50
C GLN A 358 7.25 9.65 -2.98
N CYS A 359 7.39 8.85 -1.91
CA CYS A 359 6.27 8.19 -1.23
C CYS A 359 5.93 8.82 0.12
N HIS A 360 6.95 9.26 0.88
CA HIS A 360 6.85 9.81 2.23
C HIS A 360 6.95 11.35 2.26
N ARG A 361 6.41 12.03 1.24
CA ARG A 361 6.51 13.48 1.04
C ARG A 361 6.24 14.32 2.28
N GLN A 362 5.16 14.03 3.00
CA GLN A 362 4.81 14.78 4.21
C GLN A 362 5.80 14.54 5.37
N VAL A 363 6.37 13.33 5.47
CA VAL A 363 7.41 13.03 6.45
C VAL A 363 8.69 13.77 6.12
N GLU A 364 9.06 13.82 4.83
CA GLU A 364 10.20 14.61 4.35
C GLU A 364 10.01 16.10 4.70
N GLU A 365 8.84 16.68 4.43
CA GLU A 365 8.53 18.08 4.78
C GLU A 365 8.67 18.34 6.28
N TYR A 366 8.14 17.47 7.13
CA TYR A 366 8.26 17.59 8.58
C TYR A 366 9.70 17.50 9.08
N LEU A 367 10.48 16.56 8.54
CA LEU A 367 11.88 16.40 8.90
C LEU A 367 12.70 17.60 8.43
N LEU A 368 12.47 18.08 7.22
CA LEU A 368 13.13 19.25 6.63
C LEU A 368 12.84 20.54 7.42
N ALA A 369 11.65 20.66 8.01
CA ALA A 369 11.32 21.78 8.90
C ALA A 369 12.08 21.74 10.24
N SER A 370 12.56 20.57 10.66
CA SER A 370 13.29 20.38 11.92
C SER A 370 14.77 20.77 11.82
N VAL A 371 15.47 20.76 12.96
CA VAL A 371 16.94 20.97 13.01
C VAL A 371 17.72 19.91 12.23
N HIS A 372 17.20 18.68 12.15
CA HIS A 372 17.83 17.60 11.38
C HIS A 372 17.79 17.87 9.88
N GLY A 373 16.73 18.52 9.40
CA GLY A 373 16.58 18.95 8.01
C GLY A 373 17.58 20.01 7.57
N ARG A 374 18.08 20.82 8.51
CA ARG A 374 19.06 21.88 8.24
C ARG A 374 20.50 21.38 8.16
N ILE A 375 20.74 20.13 8.52
CA ILE A 375 22.06 19.49 8.52
C ILE A 375 22.05 18.39 7.46
N ALA A 376 22.57 18.67 6.26
CA ALA A 376 22.51 17.78 5.10
C ALA A 376 23.05 16.36 5.36
N VAL A 377 23.99 16.19 6.29
CA VAL A 377 24.56 14.88 6.67
C VAL A 377 23.62 14.08 7.59
N LEU A 378 22.77 14.75 8.37
CA LEU A 378 21.83 14.15 9.33
C LEU A 378 20.41 14.00 8.78
N ALA A 379 20.07 14.69 7.68
CA ALA A 379 18.76 14.62 7.01
C ALA A 379 18.55 13.29 6.23
N ARG A 380 19.09 12.16 6.72
CA ARG A 380 18.93 10.84 6.09
C ARG A 380 17.92 10.03 6.87
N CYS A 381 16.83 9.66 6.20
CA CYS A 381 15.80 8.80 6.79
C CYS A 381 16.39 7.48 7.34
N THR A 382 17.38 6.92 6.66
CA THR A 382 18.06 5.67 7.03
C THR A 382 18.88 5.76 8.32
N GLY A 383 19.35 6.95 8.71
CA GLY A 383 20.04 7.15 9.99
C GLY A 383 19.13 7.03 11.21
N CYS A 384 17.82 7.23 11.02
CA CYS A 384 16.80 7.04 12.05
C CYS A 384 16.09 5.69 11.92
N HIS A 385 15.83 5.26 10.68
CA HIS A 385 15.04 4.07 10.38
C HIS A 385 15.88 2.81 10.10
N GLY A 386 17.20 2.88 10.21
CA GLY A 386 18.12 1.74 10.15
C GLY A 386 18.69 1.36 11.52
N PRO A 387 19.10 0.11 11.71
CA PRO A 387 19.73 -0.34 12.95
C PRO A 387 21.05 0.39 13.17
N GLY A 388 21.30 0.80 14.42
CA GLY A 388 22.51 1.53 14.83
C GLY A 388 22.70 2.90 14.20
N GLY A 389 21.72 3.38 13.40
CA GLY A 389 21.77 4.62 12.66
C GLY A 389 22.82 4.68 11.56
N ASP A 390 23.23 3.54 11.00
CA ASP A 390 24.08 3.53 9.80
C ASP A 390 23.28 4.10 8.61
N PRO A 391 23.66 5.26 8.05
CA PRO A 391 22.94 5.84 6.93
C PRO A 391 23.05 5.03 5.62
N ARG A 392 23.93 4.02 5.56
CA ARG A 392 24.14 3.15 4.39
C ARG A 392 23.35 1.84 4.47
N ASN A 393 22.64 1.60 5.58
CA ASN A 393 21.91 0.37 5.79
C ASN A 393 20.64 0.28 4.92
N HIS A 394 20.34 -0.93 4.44
CA HIS A 394 19.14 -1.24 3.64
C HIS A 394 18.01 -1.90 4.44
N GLN A 395 18.24 -2.23 5.72
CA GLN A 395 17.24 -2.77 6.63
C GLN A 395 16.39 -1.63 7.22
N ILE A 396 15.48 -1.08 6.41
CA ILE A 396 14.53 -0.06 6.86
C ILE A 396 13.50 -0.69 7.80
N GLU A 397 13.47 -0.23 9.04
CA GLU A 397 12.56 -0.71 10.07
C GLU A 397 11.25 0.08 10.11
N LYS A 398 10.20 -0.54 10.66
CA LYS A 398 8.94 0.16 10.90
C LYS A 398 9.05 0.92 12.21
N ALA A 399 8.73 2.22 12.22
CA ALA A 399 8.86 3.04 13.42
C ALA A 399 7.81 2.75 14.52
N THR A 400 6.61 2.25 14.17
CA THR A 400 5.52 2.13 15.15
C THR A 400 4.66 0.87 14.98
N PRO A 401 4.19 0.27 16.10
CA PRO A 401 3.21 -0.81 16.05
C PRO A 401 1.88 -0.36 15.41
N PRO A 402 1.20 -1.22 14.64
CA PRO A 402 -0.17 -0.99 14.20
C PRO A 402 -1.12 -0.74 15.38
N PRO A 403 -2.13 0.14 15.24
CA PRO A 403 -3.10 0.41 16.31
C PRO A 403 -3.80 -0.83 16.87
N GLN A 404 -4.09 -1.84 16.03
CA GLN A 404 -4.72 -3.07 16.48
C GLN A 404 -3.83 -3.85 17.46
N MET A 405 -2.52 -3.93 17.21
CA MET A 405 -1.59 -4.60 18.12
C MET A 405 -1.54 -3.90 19.49
N LEU A 406 -1.74 -2.59 19.54
CA LEU A 406 -1.84 -1.84 20.79
C LEU A 406 -3.11 -2.23 21.57
N VAL A 407 -4.24 -2.35 20.89
CA VAL A 407 -5.51 -2.79 21.49
C VAL A 407 -5.38 -4.22 22.03
N ASP A 408 -4.76 -5.12 21.25
CA ASP A 408 -4.57 -6.51 21.65
C ASP A 408 -3.61 -6.65 22.85
N ALA A 409 -2.52 -5.88 22.87
CA ALA A 409 -1.60 -5.82 24.00
C ALA A 409 -2.30 -5.33 25.28
N TYR A 410 -3.10 -4.26 25.16
CA TYR A 410 -3.89 -3.75 26.28
C TYR A 410 -4.91 -4.79 26.79
N ALA A 411 -5.63 -5.44 25.88
CA ALA A 411 -6.63 -6.46 26.23
C ALA A 411 -6.00 -7.64 27.00
N ALA A 412 -4.82 -8.10 26.57
CA ALA A 412 -4.07 -9.16 27.24
C ALA A 412 -3.66 -8.76 28.66
N LEU A 413 -3.11 -7.56 28.86
CA LEU A 413 -2.73 -7.07 30.18
C LEU A 413 -3.92 -6.89 31.11
N ARG A 414 -5.03 -6.33 30.60
CA ARG A 414 -6.25 -6.14 31.40
C ARG A 414 -6.80 -7.48 31.91
N ALA A 415 -6.78 -8.52 31.08
CA ALA A 415 -7.21 -9.86 31.47
C ALA A 415 -6.36 -10.45 32.62
N GLN A 416 -5.08 -10.10 32.68
CA GLN A 416 -4.15 -10.55 33.72
C GLN A 416 -4.20 -9.68 35.00
N SER A 417 -4.87 -8.53 34.97
CA SER A 417 -4.67 -7.44 35.95
C SER A 417 -5.96 -7.00 36.65
N ALA A 418 -6.83 -7.94 37.00
CA ALA A 418 -8.09 -7.65 37.69
C ALA A 418 -7.85 -7.04 39.10
N GLY A 419 -7.56 -5.74 39.19
CA GLY A 419 -7.43 -5.02 40.46
C GLY A 419 -6.48 -3.81 40.51
N ASP A 420 -5.56 -3.61 39.55
CA ASP A 420 -4.58 -2.51 39.58
C ASP A 420 -4.58 -1.66 38.29
N PRO A 421 -5.35 -0.56 38.24
CA PRO A 421 -5.37 0.36 37.11
C PRO A 421 -4.08 1.17 36.94
N ALA A 422 -3.35 1.44 38.03
CA ALA A 422 -2.19 2.34 38.02
C ALA A 422 -0.94 1.63 37.45
N GLY A 423 -0.72 0.36 37.82
CA GLY A 423 0.35 -0.47 37.26
C GLY A 423 0.08 -0.96 35.83
N LEU A 424 -1.13 -0.76 35.29
CA LEU A 424 -1.48 -1.20 33.94
C LEU A 424 -0.80 -0.36 32.85
N GLN A 425 -0.65 0.95 33.06
CA GLN A 425 0.00 1.83 32.08
C GLN A 425 1.49 1.51 31.96
N VAL A 426 2.18 1.28 33.08
CA VAL A 426 3.61 0.93 33.08
C VAL A 426 3.85 -0.38 32.33
N ARG A 427 3.09 -1.43 32.67
CA ARG A 427 3.20 -2.73 31.99
C ARG A 427 2.82 -2.66 30.51
N PHE A 428 1.88 -1.80 30.14
CA PHE A 428 1.55 -1.55 28.74
C PHE A 428 2.73 -0.95 27.99
N VAL A 429 3.42 0.05 28.57
CA VAL A 429 4.61 0.64 27.96
C VAL A 429 5.70 -0.42 27.78
N GLU A 430 5.99 -1.20 28.83
CA GLU A 430 6.98 -2.29 28.77
C GLU A 430 6.63 -3.34 27.70
N GLN A 431 5.35 -3.72 27.60
CA GLN A 431 4.92 -4.68 26.58
C GLN A 431 5.02 -4.09 25.17
N VAL A 432 4.64 -2.83 24.97
CA VAL A 432 4.75 -2.17 23.66
C VAL A 432 6.21 -1.99 23.26
N ASP A 433 7.10 -1.66 24.19
CA ASP A 433 8.54 -1.49 23.97
C ASP A 433 9.28 -2.80 23.73
N SER A 434 8.71 -3.94 24.14
CA SER A 434 9.23 -5.28 23.87
C SER A 434 8.65 -5.94 22.61
N LEU A 435 7.73 -5.27 21.91
CA LEU A 435 7.23 -5.78 20.64
C LEU A 435 8.39 -5.86 19.62
N PRO A 436 8.49 -6.94 18.82
CA PRO A 436 9.51 -7.08 17.77
C PRO A 436 9.22 -6.20 16.54
N VAL A 437 8.44 -5.12 16.73
CA VAL A 437 8.00 -4.18 15.70
C VAL A 437 7.96 -2.78 16.30
N GLY A 438 8.56 -1.80 15.62
CA GLY A 438 8.59 -0.43 16.10
C GLY A 438 9.97 -0.02 16.58
N LEU A 439 10.53 1.02 15.97
CA LEU A 439 11.69 1.71 16.50
C LEU A 439 11.30 2.43 17.80
N ARG A 440 12.12 2.26 18.84
CA ARG A 440 11.99 3.09 20.04
C ARG A 440 12.56 4.48 19.72
N PHE A 441 11.68 5.48 19.73
CA PHE A 441 12.02 6.83 19.27
C PHE A 441 13.13 7.47 20.12
N ASP A 442 13.11 7.24 21.43
CA ASP A 442 14.20 7.60 22.34
C ASP A 442 15.51 6.90 21.96
N GLN A 443 15.47 5.58 21.68
CA GLN A 443 16.66 4.81 21.28
C GLN A 443 17.29 5.32 19.98
N VAL A 444 16.48 5.73 19.01
CA VAL A 444 16.97 6.30 17.74
C VAL A 444 17.79 7.56 17.98
N CYS A 445 17.43 8.37 18.98
CA CYS A 445 18.21 9.56 19.34
C CYS A 445 19.64 9.19 19.80
N TRP A 446 19.83 8.02 20.41
CA TRP A 446 21.16 7.56 20.87
C TRP A 446 22.11 7.22 19.74
N ASN A 447 21.62 6.93 18.53
CA ASN A 447 22.47 6.64 17.38
C ASN A 447 23.43 7.80 17.08
N CYS A 448 22.99 9.04 17.31
CA CYS A 448 23.80 10.23 17.09
C CYS A 448 24.12 10.99 18.38
N HIS A 449 23.26 10.93 19.40
CA HIS A 449 23.44 11.65 20.67
C HIS A 449 23.88 10.72 21.81
N GLY A 450 24.44 9.55 21.50
CA GLY A 450 24.97 8.62 22.49
C GLY A 450 26.33 9.05 23.06
N PRO A 451 26.77 8.43 24.18
CA PRO A 451 28.04 8.73 24.84
C PRO A 451 29.28 8.31 24.01
N GLY A 452 29.08 7.65 22.87
CA GLY A 452 30.13 7.13 21.99
C GLY A 452 30.70 8.12 20.97
N ARG A 453 30.31 9.41 20.97
CA ARG A 453 31.02 10.42 20.16
C ARG A 453 32.44 10.59 20.69
N SER A 454 33.42 10.12 19.93
CA SER A 454 34.84 10.29 20.21
C SER A 454 35.42 11.46 19.39
N GLY A 455 36.39 12.18 19.95
CA GLY A 455 37.10 13.29 19.31
C GLY A 455 37.15 14.58 20.14
N ALA A 456 37.97 15.54 19.71
CA ALA A 456 38.26 16.79 20.45
C ALA A 456 37.03 17.67 20.73
N HIS A 457 35.91 17.42 20.06
CA HIS A 457 34.65 18.17 20.22
C HIS A 457 33.57 17.41 21.01
N ALA A 458 33.83 16.20 21.50
CA ALA A 458 32.84 15.41 22.24
C ALA A 458 32.37 16.13 23.52
N GLU A 459 33.29 16.79 24.21
CA GLU A 459 32.99 17.60 25.41
C GLU A 459 32.06 18.77 25.09
N PHE A 460 32.30 19.43 23.96
CA PHE A 460 31.57 20.61 23.53
C PHE A 460 30.09 20.31 23.28
N PHE A 461 29.75 19.11 22.79
CA PHE A 461 28.38 18.72 22.49
C PHE A 461 27.66 18.02 23.63
N ARG A 462 28.31 17.74 24.77
CA ARG A 462 27.76 16.92 25.86
C ARG A 462 26.40 17.41 26.37
N SER A 463 26.26 18.71 26.61
CA SER A 463 25.01 19.31 27.09
C SER A 463 23.90 19.27 26.04
N SER A 464 24.24 19.52 24.77
CA SER A 464 23.30 19.44 23.65
C SER A 464 22.84 18.00 23.41
N ASP A 465 23.74 17.03 23.51
CA ASP A 465 23.43 15.60 23.33
C ASP A 465 22.56 15.09 24.49
N GLN A 466 22.84 15.51 25.72
CA GLN A 466 21.97 15.22 26.86
C GLN A 466 20.56 15.78 26.66
N ALA A 467 20.45 17.06 26.30
CA ALA A 467 19.16 17.69 26.04
C ALA A 467 18.37 16.96 24.93
N ALA A 468 19.05 16.52 23.86
CA ALA A 468 18.44 15.74 22.80
C ALA A 468 17.92 14.37 23.29
N ARG A 469 18.67 13.66 24.14
CA ARG A 469 18.24 12.37 24.73
C ARG A 469 17.03 12.54 25.64
N GLU A 470 17.06 13.51 26.55
CA GLU A 470 15.95 13.83 27.46
C GLU A 470 14.69 14.19 26.65
N ARG A 471 14.87 14.95 25.57
CA ARG A 471 13.79 15.29 24.65
C ARG A 471 13.20 14.06 23.95
N GLY A 472 14.04 13.13 23.51
CA GLY A 472 13.61 11.87 22.90
C GLY A 472 12.79 11.00 23.86
N GLN A 473 13.22 10.91 25.13
CA GLN A 473 12.50 10.21 26.20
C GLN A 473 11.14 10.85 26.47
N GLU A 474 11.09 12.19 26.58
CA GLU A 474 9.85 12.93 26.78
C GLU A 474 8.85 12.68 25.64
N LEU A 475 9.29 12.80 24.39
CA LEU A 475 8.45 12.56 23.22
C LEU A 475 7.93 11.12 23.15
N THR A 476 8.76 10.15 23.52
CA THR A 476 8.36 8.74 23.61
C THR A 476 7.28 8.54 24.66
N ALA A 477 7.42 9.16 25.84
CA ALA A 477 6.40 9.10 26.89
C ALA A 477 5.06 9.71 26.43
N VAL A 478 5.09 10.85 25.73
CA VAL A 478 3.90 11.50 25.15
C VAL A 478 3.18 10.59 24.15
N LEU A 479 3.93 9.92 23.27
CA LEU A 479 3.39 8.96 22.31
C LEU A 479 2.77 7.74 23.01
N ARG A 480 3.49 7.16 23.98
CA ARG A 480 3.03 5.98 24.74
C ARG A 480 1.77 6.28 25.55
N ALA A 481 1.65 7.48 26.13
CA ALA A 481 0.44 7.90 26.83
C ALA A 481 -0.78 7.99 25.88
N ALA A 482 -0.62 8.53 24.67
CA ALA A 482 -1.68 8.55 23.67
C ALA A 482 -2.06 7.14 23.19
N GLN A 483 -1.06 6.27 22.96
CA GLN A 483 -1.28 4.87 22.59
C GLN A 483 -2.07 4.11 23.66
N PHE A 484 -1.73 4.31 24.94
CA PHE A 484 -2.45 3.70 26.06
C PHE A 484 -3.90 4.18 26.16
N ALA A 485 -4.12 5.51 26.08
CA ALA A 485 -5.46 6.09 26.12
C ALA A 485 -6.35 5.52 25.00
N TYR A 486 -5.83 5.49 23.77
CA TYR A 486 -6.54 4.90 22.63
C TYR A 486 -6.81 3.41 22.83
N ALA A 487 -5.80 2.62 23.19
CA ALA A 487 -5.93 1.17 23.32
C ALA A 487 -6.97 0.78 24.39
N ARG A 488 -6.96 1.48 25.53
CA ARG A 488 -7.95 1.33 26.60
C ARG A 488 -9.36 1.62 26.11
N THR A 489 -9.57 2.77 25.50
CA THR A 489 -10.91 3.21 25.07
C THR A 489 -11.42 2.34 23.92
N ALA A 490 -10.58 1.99 22.95
CA ALA A 490 -10.95 1.10 21.86
C ALA A 490 -11.29 -0.32 22.35
N GLU A 491 -10.53 -0.89 23.29
CA GLU A 491 -10.89 -2.17 23.93
C GLU A 491 -12.24 -2.07 24.66
N ARG A 492 -12.47 -0.98 25.40
CA ARG A 492 -13.74 -0.74 26.11
C ARG A 492 -14.92 -0.68 25.15
N VAL A 493 -14.81 0.08 24.06
CA VAL A 493 -15.84 0.16 23.01
C VAL A 493 -16.09 -1.22 22.41
N ALA A 494 -15.05 -1.94 22.01
CA ALA A 494 -15.17 -3.28 21.44
C ALA A 494 -15.84 -4.26 22.41
N ARG A 495 -15.50 -4.20 23.70
CA ARG A 495 -16.09 -5.04 24.76
C ARG A 495 -17.56 -4.71 25.00
N ILE A 496 -17.91 -3.43 25.13
CA ILE A 496 -19.30 -3.00 25.37
C ILE A 496 -20.18 -3.29 24.15
N SER A 497 -19.63 -3.19 22.93
CA SER A 497 -20.35 -3.51 21.69
C SER A 497 -20.82 -4.96 21.59
N ARG A 498 -20.18 -5.88 22.32
CA ARG A 498 -20.61 -7.29 22.43
C ARG A 498 -21.74 -7.49 23.46
N GLY A 499 -22.02 -6.47 24.28
CA GLY A 499 -23.05 -6.48 25.30
C GLY A 499 -24.42 -5.99 24.80
N VAL A 500 -25.23 -5.52 25.74
CA VAL A 500 -26.61 -5.04 25.48
C VAL A 500 -26.64 -3.57 25.02
N LEU A 501 -25.57 -2.81 25.26
CA LEU A 501 -25.49 -1.39 24.97
C LEU A 501 -25.18 -1.11 23.49
N LEU A 502 -25.94 -0.19 22.89
CA LEU A 502 -25.69 0.31 21.54
C LEU A 502 -24.61 1.41 21.55
N VAL A 503 -23.47 1.13 20.92
CA VAL A 503 -22.27 2.00 20.91
C VAL A 503 -21.84 2.45 19.51
N ARG A 504 -22.82 2.75 18.62
CA ARG A 504 -22.52 3.10 17.23
C ARG A 504 -21.71 4.39 17.10
N ASP A 505 -22.09 5.42 17.84
CA ASP A 505 -21.43 6.73 17.77
C ASP A 505 -20.03 6.67 18.41
N GLU A 506 -19.90 5.94 19.51
CA GLU A 506 -18.61 5.70 20.16
C GLU A 506 -17.65 4.89 19.28
N ALA A 507 -18.15 3.91 18.53
CA ALA A 507 -17.34 3.16 17.56
C ALA A 507 -16.82 4.06 16.44
N VAL A 508 -17.65 4.97 15.93
CA VAL A 508 -17.21 5.97 14.92
C VAL A 508 -16.17 6.92 15.51
N ARG A 509 -16.38 7.41 16.74
CA ARG A 509 -15.39 8.29 17.41
C ARG A 509 -14.09 7.56 17.73
N ALA A 510 -14.14 6.26 18.06
CA ALA A 510 -12.94 5.44 18.25
C ALA A 510 -12.10 5.35 16.97
N GLU A 511 -12.74 5.30 15.79
CA GLU A 511 -12.04 5.38 14.50
C GLU A 511 -11.43 6.77 14.23
N ASP A 512 -12.07 7.85 14.69
CA ASP A 512 -11.49 9.20 14.66
C ASP A 512 -10.26 9.28 15.61
N ALA A 513 -10.32 8.69 16.80
CA ALA A 513 -9.16 8.58 17.71
C ALA A 513 -8.02 7.75 17.12
N ARG A 514 -8.34 6.62 16.47
CA ARG A 514 -7.36 5.79 15.75
C ARG A 514 -6.62 6.59 14.70
N THR A 515 -7.36 7.42 13.97
CA THR A 515 -6.81 8.27 12.92
C THR A 515 -5.89 9.35 13.48
N GLU A 516 -6.29 9.99 14.59
CA GLU A 516 -5.43 10.97 15.24
C GLU A 516 -4.17 10.34 15.84
N LEU A 517 -4.27 9.13 16.36
CA LEU A 517 -3.11 8.37 16.83
C LEU A 517 -2.15 8.04 15.67
N MET A 518 -2.68 7.61 14.52
CA MET A 518 -1.85 7.35 13.34
C MET A 518 -1.18 8.62 12.82
N ALA A 519 -1.90 9.74 12.80
CA ALA A 519 -1.32 11.03 12.42
C ALA A 519 -0.20 11.45 13.39
N LEU A 520 -0.40 11.28 14.69
CA LEU A 520 0.62 11.57 15.71
C LEU A 520 1.95 10.87 15.41
N GLN A 521 1.93 9.65 14.90
CA GLN A 521 3.14 8.91 14.51
C GLN A 521 3.90 9.60 13.36
N THR A 522 3.19 10.12 12.36
CA THR A 522 3.79 10.92 11.29
C THR A 522 4.36 12.23 11.85
N PHE A 523 3.63 12.91 12.73
CA PHE A 523 4.03 14.18 13.35
C PHE A 523 5.30 14.07 14.22
N MET A 524 5.67 12.88 14.70
CA MET A 524 6.94 12.67 15.41
C MET A 524 8.16 13.16 14.61
N HIS A 525 8.08 13.19 13.27
CA HIS A 525 9.15 13.65 12.39
C HIS A 525 9.39 15.17 12.42
N THR A 526 8.48 15.98 12.98
CA THR A 526 8.76 17.41 13.23
C THR A 526 9.74 17.59 14.38
N VAL A 527 9.81 16.60 15.29
CA VAL A 527 10.57 16.64 16.56
C VAL A 527 10.16 17.85 17.45
N ASN A 528 9.05 18.52 17.11
CA ASN A 528 8.57 19.71 17.78
C ASN A 528 7.71 19.34 18.99
N ARG A 529 8.10 19.83 20.17
CA ARG A 529 7.42 19.53 21.43
C ARG A 529 5.97 19.94 21.44
N ALA A 530 5.73 21.20 21.12
CA ALA A 530 4.44 21.82 21.30
C ALA A 530 3.40 21.12 20.41
N GLU A 531 3.77 20.88 19.15
CA GLU A 531 2.91 20.22 18.18
C GLU A 531 2.62 18.76 18.52
N ILE A 532 3.64 17.99 18.94
CA ILE A 532 3.45 16.57 19.29
C ILE A 532 2.59 16.43 20.55
N VAL A 533 2.79 17.29 21.55
CA VAL A 533 1.98 17.31 22.77
C VAL A 533 0.54 17.70 22.45
N ASP A 534 0.31 18.77 21.69
CA ASP A 534 -1.03 19.19 21.27
C ASP A 534 -1.78 18.07 20.56
N ARG A 535 -1.10 17.37 19.64
CA ARG A 535 -1.70 16.26 18.91
C ARG A 535 -1.99 15.05 19.79
N SER A 536 -1.14 14.77 20.77
CA SER A 536 -1.36 13.73 21.78
C SER A 536 -2.57 14.06 22.67
N GLU A 537 -2.70 15.30 23.12
CA GLU A 537 -3.86 15.74 23.91
C GLU A 537 -5.15 15.63 23.12
N LYS A 538 -5.13 15.88 21.81
CA LYS A 538 -6.30 15.66 20.96
C LYS A 538 -6.76 14.20 20.93
N VAL A 539 -5.83 13.23 20.85
CA VAL A 539 -6.17 11.79 20.95
C VAL A 539 -6.81 11.50 22.29
N LYS A 540 -6.23 12.00 23.39
CA LYS A 540 -6.73 11.78 24.75
C LYS A 540 -8.11 12.40 24.95
N ALA A 541 -8.35 13.60 24.43
CA ALA A 541 -9.64 14.29 24.51
C ALA A 541 -10.76 13.48 23.85
N ILE A 542 -10.54 12.96 22.63
CA ILE A 542 -11.52 12.09 21.97
C ILE A 542 -11.79 10.83 22.81
N CYS A 543 -10.74 10.23 23.39
CA CYS A 543 -10.90 9.05 24.25
C CYS A 543 -11.70 9.35 25.52
N GLN A 544 -11.48 10.50 26.15
CA GLN A 544 -12.21 10.96 27.34
C GLN A 544 -13.69 11.22 27.03
N GLU A 545 -14.00 11.82 25.87
CA GLU A 545 -15.40 12.03 25.43
C GLU A 545 -16.13 10.70 25.19
N ILE A 546 -15.44 9.71 24.61
CA ILE A 546 -16.00 8.36 24.43
C ILE A 546 -16.24 7.71 25.80
N ASP A 547 -15.24 7.74 26.69
CA ASP A 547 -15.34 7.15 28.03
C ASP A 547 -16.51 7.78 28.81
N ALA A 548 -16.67 9.10 28.78
CA ALA A 548 -17.78 9.80 29.42
C ALA A 548 -19.15 9.42 28.84
N SER A 549 -19.25 9.29 27.51
CA SER A 549 -20.48 8.82 26.84
C SER A 549 -20.86 7.40 27.26
N LEU A 550 -19.87 6.51 27.36
CA LEU A 550 -20.07 5.13 27.80
C LEU A 550 -20.49 5.07 29.28
N GLU A 551 -19.86 5.86 30.14
CA GLU A 551 -20.22 5.93 31.57
C GLU A 551 -21.64 6.44 31.79
N GLN A 552 -22.07 7.44 31.02
CA GLN A 552 -23.44 7.93 31.05
C GLN A 552 -24.42 6.81 30.67
N LYS A 553 -24.15 6.08 29.59
CA LYS A 553 -24.98 4.96 29.12
C LYS A 553 -25.02 3.79 30.12
N GLU A 554 -23.89 3.44 30.72
CA GLU A 554 -23.80 2.41 31.76
C GLU A 554 -24.57 2.81 33.02
N THR A 555 -24.45 4.07 33.45
CA THR A 555 -25.17 4.61 34.61
C THR A 555 -26.68 4.63 34.36
N GLU A 556 -27.11 5.03 33.16
CA GLU A 556 -28.51 5.02 32.77
C GLU A 556 -29.08 3.61 32.74
N LEU A 557 -28.32 2.63 32.20
CA LEU A 557 -28.72 1.23 32.21
C LEU A 557 -28.83 0.68 33.63
N ALA A 558 -27.90 1.02 34.52
CA ALA A 558 -27.92 0.62 35.92
C ALA A 558 -29.14 1.21 36.65
N TRP A 559 -29.45 2.49 36.40
CA TRP A 559 -30.65 3.14 36.95
C TRP A 559 -31.93 2.47 36.45
N ARG A 560 -32.06 2.24 35.14
CA ARG A 560 -33.23 1.55 34.54
C ARG A 560 -33.41 0.14 35.12
N THR A 561 -32.32 -0.58 35.32
CA THR A 561 -32.34 -1.93 35.92
C THR A 561 -32.82 -1.89 37.37
N ARG A 562 -32.34 -0.93 38.17
CA ARG A 562 -32.79 -0.73 39.56
C ARG A 562 -34.26 -0.29 39.63
N ALA A 563 -34.71 0.57 38.72
CA ALA A 563 -36.10 1.03 38.66
C ALA A 563 -37.11 -0.09 38.35
N LEU A 564 -36.66 -1.18 37.71
CA LEU A 564 -37.50 -2.36 37.43
C LEU A 564 -37.63 -3.31 38.63
N LEU A 565 -36.75 -3.25 39.63
CA LEU A 565 -36.82 -4.11 40.82
C LEU A 565 -38.19 -4.05 41.53
N PRO A 566 -38.80 -2.88 41.80
CA PRO A 566 -40.13 -2.84 42.42
C PRO A 566 -41.23 -3.41 41.50
N VAL A 567 -41.12 -3.28 40.19
CA VAL A 567 -42.07 -3.89 39.23
C VAL A 567 -41.98 -5.41 39.29
N TRP A 568 -40.76 -5.97 39.28
CA TRP A 568 -40.55 -7.41 39.44
C TRP A 568 -41.00 -7.92 40.80
N ALA A 569 -40.75 -7.16 41.88
CA ALA A 569 -41.25 -7.48 43.22
C ALA A 569 -42.78 -7.53 43.23
N PHE A 570 -43.46 -6.55 42.64
CA PHE A 570 -44.92 -6.53 42.53
C PHE A 570 -45.45 -7.73 41.74
N LEU A 571 -44.86 -8.05 40.58
CA LEU A 571 -45.26 -9.21 39.76
C LEU A 571 -45.06 -10.53 40.51
N ALA A 572 -43.96 -10.68 41.24
CA ALA A 572 -43.70 -11.85 42.06
C ALA A 572 -44.72 -11.99 43.20
N LEU A 573 -45.05 -10.87 43.86
CA LEU A 573 -46.04 -10.82 44.95
C LEU A 573 -47.45 -11.13 44.42
N PHE A 574 -47.83 -10.57 43.28
CA PHE A 574 -49.08 -10.86 42.60
C PHE A 574 -49.17 -12.33 42.19
N ALA A 575 -48.10 -12.90 41.60
CA ALA A 575 -48.04 -14.31 41.26
C ALA A 575 -48.17 -15.22 42.50
N ALA A 576 -47.50 -14.87 43.60
CA ALA A 576 -47.62 -15.59 44.87
C ALA A 576 -49.04 -15.53 45.44
N MET A 577 -49.70 -14.36 45.40
CA MET A 577 -51.10 -14.20 45.81
C MET A 577 -52.04 -15.04 44.94
N MET A 578 -51.87 -15.01 43.62
CA MET A 578 -52.67 -15.80 42.69
C MET A 578 -52.46 -17.30 42.88
N TYR A 579 -51.22 -17.74 43.10
CA TYR A 579 -50.90 -19.13 43.40
C TYR A 579 -51.54 -19.58 44.72
N ARG A 580 -51.47 -18.75 45.77
CA ARG A 580 -52.15 -19.02 47.06
C ARG A 580 -53.66 -19.10 46.90
N LYS A 581 -54.28 -18.22 46.11
CA LYS A 581 -55.71 -18.27 45.82
C LYS A 581 -56.07 -19.55 45.06
N TYR A 582 -55.27 -19.94 44.08
CA TYR A 582 -55.44 -21.18 43.33
C TYR A 582 -55.36 -22.42 44.24
N THR A 583 -54.38 -22.51 45.13
CA THR A 583 -54.24 -23.66 46.05
C THR A 583 -55.41 -23.73 47.04
N LEU A 584 -55.89 -22.59 47.56
CA LEU A 584 -57.07 -22.54 48.42
C LEU A 584 -58.35 -22.98 47.68
N LEU A 585 -58.58 -22.50 46.45
CA LEU A 585 -59.73 -22.91 45.65
C LEU A 585 -59.69 -24.39 45.28
N ARG A 586 -58.50 -24.91 44.96
CA ARG A 586 -58.28 -26.34 44.70
C ARG A 586 -58.60 -27.20 45.92
N ALA A 587 -58.18 -26.77 47.13
CA ALA A 587 -58.51 -27.47 48.37
C ALA A 587 -60.02 -27.43 48.69
N ALA A 588 -60.70 -26.32 48.37
CA ALA A 588 -62.14 -26.18 48.60
C ALA A 588 -63.02 -26.96 47.61
N HIS A 589 -62.56 -27.19 46.37
CA HIS A 589 -63.36 -27.80 45.30
C HIS A 589 -62.96 -29.24 44.94
N VAL A 590 -61.84 -29.76 45.45
CA VAL A 590 -61.47 -31.17 45.31
C VAL A 590 -61.80 -31.89 46.61
N ARG A 591 -63.08 -32.28 46.79
CA ARG A 591 -63.44 -33.36 47.71
C ARG A 591 -63.23 -34.70 46.98
N PRO A 592 -62.67 -35.74 47.61
CA PRO A 592 -62.61 -37.07 47.01
C PRO A 592 -64.04 -37.53 46.69
N ALA A 593 -64.22 -38.01 45.46
CA ALA A 593 -65.52 -38.40 44.93
C ALA A 593 -66.04 -39.66 45.64
N GLU A 594 -67.24 -39.58 46.20
CA GLU A 594 -68.16 -40.72 46.29
C GLU A 594 -69.26 -40.54 45.23
N VAL A 595 -69.51 -41.62 44.51
CA VAL A 595 -70.38 -41.82 43.31
C VAL A 595 -71.78 -42.31 43.78
N PRO A 596 -72.93 -42.33 43.03
CA PRO A 596 -73.32 -41.85 41.68
C PRO A 596 -74.69 -41.08 41.58
N LEU A 597 -74.97 -40.44 40.44
CA LEU A 597 -76.08 -40.75 39.48
C LEU A 597 -76.15 -39.69 38.34
N PRO A 598 -76.58 -40.04 37.11
CA PRO A 598 -76.32 -39.24 35.92
C PRO A 598 -77.44 -38.24 35.64
N VAL A 599 -77.08 -36.96 35.53
CA VAL A 599 -77.88 -35.96 34.82
C VAL A 599 -77.00 -35.40 33.72
N LEU A 600 -77.33 -35.70 32.46
CA LEU A 600 -76.68 -35.14 31.28
C LEU A 600 -77.09 -33.67 31.11
N PRO A 601 -76.18 -32.68 31.26
CA PRO A 601 -76.43 -31.33 30.77
C PRO A 601 -75.83 -31.19 29.38
N SER A 602 -76.58 -30.57 28.46
CA SER A 602 -76.16 -30.38 27.06
C SER A 602 -74.70 -29.88 26.94
N PRO A 603 -73.80 -30.58 26.21
CA PRO A 603 -72.37 -30.29 26.19
C PRO A 603 -71.98 -29.05 25.36
N GLY A 604 -72.93 -28.32 24.78
CA GLY A 604 -72.65 -27.20 23.87
C GLY A 604 -72.31 -25.88 24.57
N ARG A 605 -73.18 -25.39 25.47
CA ARG A 605 -73.09 -23.99 25.94
C ARG A 605 -72.05 -23.75 27.03
N ARG A 606 -71.96 -24.61 28.04
CA ARG A 606 -70.96 -24.48 29.11
C ARG A 606 -69.54 -24.68 28.58
N ARG A 607 -69.34 -25.65 27.70
CA ARG A 607 -68.02 -25.95 27.10
C ARG A 607 -67.55 -24.82 26.19
N MET A 608 -68.46 -24.21 25.44
CA MET A 608 -68.16 -23.06 24.59
C MET A 608 -67.84 -21.82 25.42
N LEU A 609 -68.59 -21.53 26.48
CA LEU A 609 -68.31 -20.41 27.38
C LEU A 609 -66.96 -20.57 28.09
N ASP A 610 -66.68 -21.75 28.61
CA ASP A 610 -65.42 -22.06 29.33
C ASP A 610 -64.21 -22.00 28.38
N LEU A 611 -64.37 -22.44 27.13
CA LEU A 611 -63.36 -22.28 26.09
C LEU A 611 -63.13 -20.81 25.75
N SER A 612 -64.19 -20.02 25.56
CA SER A 612 -64.06 -18.59 25.26
C SER A 612 -63.40 -17.80 26.39
N LEU A 613 -63.71 -18.09 27.65
CA LEU A 613 -63.05 -17.44 28.80
C LEU A 613 -61.59 -17.84 28.93
N ARG A 614 -61.23 -19.10 28.66
CA ARG A 614 -59.83 -19.56 28.64
C ARG A 614 -59.05 -18.94 27.49
N VAL A 615 -59.63 -18.83 26.31
CA VAL A 615 -59.02 -18.19 25.14
C VAL A 615 -58.83 -16.70 25.39
N LEU A 616 -59.83 -16.00 25.93
CA LEU A 616 -59.74 -14.58 26.24
C LEU A 616 -58.73 -14.31 27.36
N GLY A 617 -58.72 -15.13 28.41
CA GLY A 617 -57.74 -15.07 29.49
C GLY A 617 -56.32 -15.33 28.99
N ALA A 618 -56.12 -16.37 28.16
CA ALA A 618 -54.83 -16.66 27.55
C ALA A 618 -54.37 -15.53 26.61
N ALA A 619 -55.27 -14.97 25.81
CA ALA A 619 -54.98 -13.84 24.93
C ALA A 619 -54.61 -12.58 25.71
N THR A 620 -55.29 -12.31 26.84
CA THR A 620 -54.99 -11.16 27.70
C THR A 620 -53.66 -11.34 28.42
N CYS A 621 -53.39 -12.54 28.96
CA CYS A 621 -52.09 -12.87 29.55
C CYS A 621 -50.96 -12.78 28.51
N LEU A 622 -51.17 -13.30 27.29
CA LEU A 622 -50.21 -13.16 26.19
C LEU A 622 -50.01 -11.69 25.84
N ALA A 623 -51.07 -10.88 25.72
CA ALA A 623 -50.97 -9.46 25.40
C ALA A 623 -50.25 -8.65 26.48
N LEU A 624 -50.46 -8.96 27.75
CA LEU A 624 -49.79 -8.29 28.88
C LEU A 624 -48.35 -8.77 29.11
N LEU A 625 -48.07 -10.05 28.84
CA LEU A 625 -46.72 -10.61 28.92
C LEU A 625 -45.90 -10.34 27.66
N TRP A 626 -46.53 -10.04 26.52
CA TRP A 626 -45.84 -9.80 25.25
C TRP A 626 -44.82 -8.67 25.32
N PRO A 627 -45.09 -7.49 25.94
CA PRO A 627 -44.06 -6.46 26.13
C PRO A 627 -42.89 -6.95 26.98
N ALA A 628 -43.13 -7.72 28.05
CA ALA A 628 -42.07 -8.28 28.90
C ALA A 628 -41.25 -9.35 28.17
N VAL A 629 -41.91 -10.21 27.38
CA VAL A 629 -41.29 -11.23 26.53
C VAL A 629 -40.48 -10.57 25.40
N VAL A 630 -41.00 -9.55 24.72
CA VAL A 630 -40.26 -8.79 23.70
C VAL A 630 -39.08 -8.03 24.29
N TYR A 631 -39.16 -7.60 25.55
CA TYR A 631 -38.09 -6.91 26.25
C TYR A 631 -36.98 -7.85 26.76
N VAL A 632 -37.33 -9.08 27.17
CA VAL A 632 -36.38 -10.10 27.67
C VAL A 632 -35.84 -10.99 26.55
N LEU A 633 -36.62 -11.26 25.51
CA LEU A 633 -36.12 -11.93 24.32
C LEU A 633 -35.02 -11.05 23.72
N PRO A 634 -33.81 -11.58 23.51
CA PRO A 634 -32.71 -10.82 22.96
C PRO A 634 -33.20 -10.20 21.66
N ALA A 635 -33.13 -8.87 21.55
CA ALA A 635 -33.32 -8.17 20.29
C ALA A 635 -32.52 -8.93 19.24
N ARG A 636 -33.24 -9.61 18.34
CA ARG A 636 -32.70 -10.52 17.33
C ARG A 636 -31.42 -9.90 16.77
N LYS A 637 -30.28 -10.56 16.96
CA LYS A 637 -28.92 -10.10 16.57
C LYS A 637 -28.96 -9.07 15.43
N ARG A 638 -28.98 -7.79 15.79
CA ARG A 638 -28.53 -6.68 14.92
C ARG A 638 -27.15 -6.18 15.38
N GLY A 639 -26.38 -7.12 15.93
CA GLY A 639 -24.97 -6.97 16.30
C GLY A 639 -23.99 -7.40 15.20
N GLY A 640 -24.48 -7.76 14.01
CA GLY A 640 -23.70 -7.63 12.78
C GLY A 640 -24.17 -6.35 12.11
N GLY A 641 -23.26 -5.43 11.77
CA GLY A 641 -23.63 -4.18 11.14
C GLY A 641 -24.57 -4.45 9.97
N SER A 642 -25.77 -3.87 10.03
CA SER A 642 -26.76 -4.04 8.96
C SER A 642 -26.10 -3.67 7.64
N GLU A 643 -26.19 -4.54 6.64
CA GLU A 643 -25.77 -4.20 5.27
C GLU A 643 -26.55 -2.99 4.75
N THR A 644 -27.70 -2.65 5.36
CA THR A 644 -28.49 -1.46 5.05
C THR A 644 -28.58 -0.53 6.24
N VAL A 645 -28.12 0.71 6.09
CA VAL A 645 -28.15 1.72 7.16
C VAL A 645 -28.89 2.96 6.68
N GLY A 646 -29.94 3.35 7.40
CA GLY A 646 -30.61 4.63 7.21
C GLY A 646 -29.79 5.78 7.79
N VAL A 647 -29.66 6.87 7.03
CA VAL A 647 -28.83 8.04 7.35
C VAL A 647 -29.69 9.29 7.64
N GLY A 648 -31.02 9.12 7.64
CA GLY A 648 -32.01 10.15 7.92
C GLY A 648 -32.78 10.62 6.67
N LYS A 649 -33.70 11.56 6.87
CA LYS A 649 -34.56 12.09 5.80
C LYS A 649 -33.77 12.96 4.82
N ALA A 650 -34.06 12.81 3.54
CA ALA A 650 -33.38 13.50 2.43
C ALA A 650 -33.59 15.02 2.41
N GLU A 651 -34.68 15.49 3.00
CA GLU A 651 -35.10 16.90 3.05
C GLU A 651 -34.23 17.76 3.99
N GLY A 652 -33.60 17.15 5.00
CA GLY A 652 -32.80 17.85 6.00
C GLY A 652 -31.33 18.00 5.67
N TRP A 653 -30.95 18.00 4.38
CA TRP A 653 -29.55 18.04 3.93
C TRP A 653 -29.33 19.23 2.99
N GLU A 654 -28.33 20.05 3.32
CA GLU A 654 -27.82 21.06 2.41
C GLU A 654 -26.91 20.44 1.34
N VAL A 655 -26.77 21.09 0.19
CA VAL A 655 -25.78 20.67 -0.80
C VAL A 655 -24.39 20.80 -0.19
N TRP A 656 -23.57 19.76 -0.40
CA TRP A 656 -22.24 19.53 0.18
C TRP A 656 -22.23 19.20 1.68
N ASP A 657 -23.39 18.97 2.29
CA ASP A 657 -23.46 18.44 3.65
C ASP A 657 -23.06 16.96 3.70
N ALA A 658 -22.44 16.53 4.79
CA ALA A 658 -21.88 15.19 4.93
C ALA A 658 -22.16 14.58 6.31
N ARG A 659 -22.60 13.32 6.33
CA ARG A 659 -22.83 12.56 7.58
C ARG A 659 -22.07 11.25 7.58
N LYS A 660 -21.39 10.97 8.69
CA LYS A 660 -20.68 9.71 8.93
C LYS A 660 -21.65 8.66 9.48
N VAL A 661 -21.55 7.43 9.00
CA VAL A 661 -22.31 6.27 9.47
C VAL A 661 -21.44 5.02 9.45
N ALA A 662 -21.79 4.02 10.28
CA ALA A 662 -21.13 2.72 10.25
C ALA A 662 -21.98 1.70 9.48
N VAL A 663 -21.50 1.23 8.32
CA VAL A 663 -22.15 0.20 7.48
C VAL A 663 -21.35 -1.08 7.59
N ALA A 664 -21.98 -2.18 8.04
CA ALA A 664 -21.26 -3.44 8.30
C ALA A 664 -19.98 -3.29 9.17
N GLY A 665 -19.98 -2.32 10.10
CA GLY A 665 -18.81 -2.01 10.94
C GLY A 665 -17.73 -1.17 10.27
N LYS A 666 -17.87 -0.81 8.99
CA LYS A 666 -16.95 0.08 8.27
C LYS A 666 -17.45 1.52 8.34
N PRO A 667 -16.56 2.50 8.58
CA PRO A 667 -16.93 3.91 8.58
C PRO A 667 -17.15 4.38 7.14
N VAL A 668 -18.34 4.91 6.88
CA VAL A 668 -18.82 5.40 5.59
C VAL A 668 -19.30 6.83 5.77
N VAL A 669 -19.10 7.67 4.78
CA VAL A 669 -19.65 9.02 4.72
C VAL A 669 -20.62 9.11 3.57
N VAL A 670 -21.78 9.71 3.84
CA VAL A 670 -22.74 10.11 2.81
C VAL A 670 -22.62 11.60 2.62
N VAL A 671 -22.43 12.03 1.39
CA VAL A 671 -22.35 13.43 0.99
C VAL A 671 -23.55 13.75 0.09
N ARG A 672 -24.24 14.85 0.39
CA ARG A 672 -25.22 15.43 -0.52
C ARG A 672 -24.48 16.20 -1.60
N VAL A 673 -24.56 15.76 -2.84
CA VAL A 673 -24.05 16.48 -4.01
C VAL A 673 -25.21 17.14 -4.76
N GLU A 674 -24.91 17.97 -5.75
CA GLU A 674 -25.93 18.67 -6.55
C GLU A 674 -26.92 17.68 -7.19
N ASP A 675 -26.41 16.57 -7.75
CA ASP A 675 -27.21 15.56 -8.45
C ASP A 675 -27.82 14.47 -7.53
N GLY A 676 -27.71 14.60 -6.19
CA GLY A 676 -28.27 13.62 -5.25
C GLY A 676 -27.34 13.27 -4.09
N PHE A 677 -27.22 11.98 -3.77
CA PHE A 677 -26.41 11.49 -2.65
C PHE A 677 -25.35 10.52 -3.12
N ARG A 678 -24.16 10.60 -2.52
CA ARG A 678 -23.06 9.66 -2.77
C ARG A 678 -22.53 9.18 -1.44
N ALA A 679 -22.13 7.91 -1.39
CA ALA A 679 -21.54 7.33 -0.19
C ALA A 679 -20.16 6.75 -0.49
N PHE A 680 -19.20 7.03 0.39
CA PHE A 680 -17.82 6.61 0.26
C PHE A 680 -17.32 5.99 1.56
N SER A 681 -16.42 5.02 1.44
CA SER A 681 -15.58 4.58 2.56
C SER A 681 -14.83 5.78 3.10
N LEU A 682 -14.90 6.00 4.42
CA LEU A 682 -14.01 6.94 5.08
C LEU A 682 -12.59 6.37 5.24
N VAL A 683 -12.41 5.06 5.05
CA VAL A 683 -11.10 4.42 5.14
C VAL A 683 -10.25 4.80 3.93
N CYS A 684 -9.20 5.58 4.17
CA CYS A 684 -8.21 5.96 3.18
C CYS A 684 -7.53 4.72 2.60
N THR A 685 -7.39 4.69 1.28
CA THR A 685 -6.80 3.57 0.53
C THR A 685 -5.27 3.48 0.63
N HIS A 686 -4.62 4.43 1.31
CA HIS A 686 -3.20 4.38 1.64
C HIS A 686 -2.93 3.47 2.85
N LEU A 687 -3.13 3.98 4.08
CA LEU A 687 -2.87 3.21 5.32
C LEU A 687 -4.13 2.95 6.17
N GLY A 688 -5.32 3.27 5.66
CA GLY A 688 -6.57 3.00 6.35
C GLY A 688 -6.99 4.04 7.40
N CYS A 689 -6.42 5.24 7.38
CA CYS A 689 -6.88 6.38 8.19
C CYS A 689 -8.29 6.85 7.79
N ILE A 690 -9.04 7.46 8.71
CA ILE A 690 -10.34 8.06 8.40
C ILE A 690 -10.15 9.43 7.75
N VAL A 691 -10.56 9.54 6.49
CA VAL A 691 -10.54 10.81 5.76
C VAL A 691 -11.62 11.76 6.29
N ARG A 692 -11.41 13.07 6.14
CA ARG A 692 -12.35 14.11 6.56
C ARG A 692 -12.96 14.78 5.34
N TRP A 693 -14.26 15.00 5.35
CA TRP A 693 -14.89 15.84 4.33
C TRP A 693 -14.61 17.31 4.62
N ASN A 694 -13.99 18.01 3.68
CA ASN A 694 -13.82 19.46 3.69
C ASN A 694 -14.92 20.08 2.80
N ARG A 695 -15.92 20.72 3.42
CA ARG A 695 -17.07 21.30 2.71
C ARG A 695 -16.68 22.45 1.78
N GLU A 696 -15.71 23.27 2.18
CA GLU A 696 -15.28 24.44 1.41
C GLU A 696 -14.54 24.03 0.14
N ARG A 697 -13.63 23.06 0.26
CA ARG A 697 -12.85 22.52 -0.86
C ARG A 697 -13.57 21.43 -1.66
N ARG A 698 -14.65 20.86 -1.11
CA ARG A 698 -15.41 19.74 -1.69
C ARG A 698 -14.52 18.52 -1.94
N GLU A 699 -13.64 18.26 -0.98
CA GLU A 699 -12.61 17.21 -1.04
C GLU A 699 -12.61 16.38 0.24
N PHE A 700 -12.16 15.13 0.14
CA PHE A 700 -11.78 14.33 1.30
C PHE A 700 -10.30 14.49 1.60
N GLU A 701 -9.98 14.88 2.82
CA GLU A 701 -8.61 15.09 3.30
C GLU A 701 -8.23 14.01 4.31
N CYS A 702 -7.17 13.26 4.01
CA CYS A 702 -6.61 12.28 4.93
C CYS A 702 -5.63 12.98 5.90
N PRO A 703 -5.89 12.99 7.21
CA PRO A 703 -5.05 13.71 8.18
C PRO A 703 -3.70 13.03 8.45
N CYS A 704 -3.45 11.84 7.90
CA CYS A 704 -2.24 11.06 8.18
C CYS A 704 -1.07 11.35 7.21
N HIS A 705 -1.38 11.52 5.92
CA HIS A 705 -0.38 11.68 4.84
C HIS A 705 -0.82 12.73 3.82
N ALA A 706 -1.71 13.65 4.22
CA ALA A 706 -2.29 14.70 3.40
C ALA A 706 -2.76 14.22 2.02
N ALA A 707 -3.42 13.05 1.98
CA ALA A 707 -4.04 12.59 0.75
C ALA A 707 -5.34 13.38 0.51
N HIS A 708 -5.54 13.83 -0.72
CA HIS A 708 -6.74 14.52 -1.17
C HIS A 708 -7.49 13.63 -2.14
N PHE A 709 -8.79 13.50 -1.92
CA PHE A 709 -9.71 12.91 -2.88
C PHE A 709 -10.77 13.94 -3.27
N ASP A 710 -11.19 13.94 -4.53
CA ASP A 710 -12.27 14.82 -4.97
C ASP A 710 -13.64 14.39 -4.40
N ALA A 711 -14.69 15.16 -4.69
CA ALA A 711 -16.08 14.82 -4.34
C ALA A 711 -16.58 13.49 -4.92
N ASN A 712 -15.86 12.91 -5.88
CA ASN A 712 -16.14 11.61 -6.50
C ASN A 712 -15.31 10.47 -5.89
N GLY A 713 -14.49 10.76 -4.87
CA GLY A 713 -13.58 9.82 -4.22
C GLY A 713 -12.32 9.50 -5.04
N GLN A 714 -12.06 10.20 -6.15
CA GLN A 714 -10.87 10.03 -6.99
C GLN A 714 -9.65 10.66 -6.33
N VAL A 715 -8.47 10.06 -6.50
CA VAL A 715 -7.23 10.58 -5.93
C VAL A 715 -6.84 11.87 -6.67
N VAL A 716 -6.79 12.99 -5.96
CA VAL A 716 -6.32 14.28 -6.48
C VAL A 716 -4.84 14.46 -6.17
N SER A 717 -4.43 14.14 -4.94
CA SER A 717 -3.04 14.21 -4.52
C SER A 717 -2.74 13.30 -3.33
N GLY A 718 -1.45 13.04 -3.12
CA GLY A 718 -0.95 12.20 -2.03
C GLY A 718 -0.70 10.75 -2.45
N PRO A 719 -0.20 9.92 -1.52
CA PRO A 719 0.28 8.55 -1.80
C PRO A 719 -0.77 7.45 -2.08
N PRO A 720 -2.10 7.58 -1.86
CA PRO A 720 -3.00 6.45 -2.04
C PRO A 720 -3.00 5.91 -3.48
N PRO A 721 -2.90 4.58 -3.67
CA PRO A 721 -2.78 3.98 -5.01
C PRO A 721 -4.11 3.89 -5.77
N ARG A 722 -5.25 4.15 -5.11
CA ARG A 722 -6.58 3.95 -5.69
C ARG A 722 -7.66 4.85 -5.06
N PRO A 723 -8.78 5.11 -5.76
CA PRO A 723 -9.92 5.90 -5.26
C PRO A 723 -10.59 5.29 -4.02
N LEU A 724 -11.32 6.13 -3.26
CA LEU A 724 -12.16 5.68 -2.14
C LEU A 724 -13.24 4.71 -2.63
N ALA A 725 -13.46 3.63 -1.87
CA ALA A 725 -14.51 2.67 -2.21
C ALA A 725 -15.89 3.32 -2.11
N GLN A 726 -16.71 3.15 -3.15
CA GLN A 726 -18.07 3.69 -3.21
C GLN A 726 -19.09 2.70 -2.64
N TYR A 727 -20.13 3.24 -2.00
CA TYR A 727 -21.26 2.50 -1.49
C TYR A 727 -22.53 2.91 -2.22
N ALA A 728 -23.43 1.94 -2.43
CA ALA A 728 -24.70 2.22 -3.08
C ALA A 728 -25.60 3.02 -2.14
N VAL A 729 -26.12 4.15 -2.64
CA VAL A 729 -27.12 4.97 -1.93
C VAL A 729 -28.46 4.82 -2.63
N ASN A 730 -29.52 4.60 -1.85
CA ASN A 730 -30.88 4.60 -2.35
C ASN A 730 -31.73 5.52 -1.47
N VAL A 731 -32.59 6.33 -2.08
CA VAL A 731 -33.55 7.17 -1.38
C VAL A 731 -34.91 6.53 -1.52
N ALA A 732 -35.41 5.90 -0.44
CA ALA A 732 -36.70 5.23 -0.43
C ALA A 732 -37.63 5.95 0.55
N GLN A 733 -38.83 6.34 0.07
CA GLN A 733 -39.84 7.03 0.90
C GLN A 733 -39.31 8.29 1.62
N GLY A 734 -38.37 9.01 1.00
CA GLY A 734 -37.75 10.20 1.58
C GLY A 734 -36.63 9.93 2.61
N GLU A 735 -36.28 8.66 2.88
CA GLU A 735 -35.16 8.27 3.73
C GLU A 735 -33.94 7.88 2.90
N VAL A 736 -32.76 8.40 3.26
CA VAL A 736 -31.48 8.06 2.62
C VAL A 736 -30.95 6.77 3.23
N ILE A 737 -30.78 5.74 2.41
CA ILE A 737 -30.33 4.41 2.84
C ILE A 737 -29.04 4.07 2.10
N VAL A 738 -28.03 3.63 2.85
CA VAL A 738 -26.76 3.14 2.28
C VAL A 738 -26.73 1.61 2.37
N LYS A 739 -26.40 0.97 1.24
CA LYS A 739 -26.14 -0.46 1.15
C LYS A 739 -24.64 -0.75 1.16
N GLY A 740 -24.23 -1.71 2.00
CA GLY A 740 -22.91 -2.32 2.00
C GLY A 740 -22.64 -2.94 0.63
N SER A 741 -21.48 -2.62 0.05
CA SER A 741 -21.02 -3.27 -1.17
C SER A 741 -20.72 -4.74 -0.85
N GLY A 742 -21.49 -5.67 -1.41
CA GLY A 742 -21.02 -7.05 -1.58
C GLY A 742 -19.68 -6.99 -2.32
N ALA A 743 -18.68 -7.71 -1.81
CA ALA A 743 -17.32 -7.70 -2.34
C ALA A 743 -17.33 -7.91 -3.86
N GLY A 744 -16.75 -6.94 -4.58
CA GLY A 744 -16.29 -7.06 -5.96
C GLY A 744 -14.79 -6.85 -5.96
#